data_AF-A0A7S9WTJ8-F1
#
_entry.id   AF-A0A7S9WTJ8-F1
#
_cell.length_a   1.000
_cell.length_b   1.000
_cell.length_c   1.000
_cell.angle_alpha   90.00
_cell.angle_beta   90.00
_cell.angle_gamma   90.00
#
_symmetry.space_group_name_H-M   'P 1'
#
loop_
_entity.id
_entity.type
_entity.pdbx_description
1 polymer ?
#
loop_
_entity_poly.entity_id
_entity_poly.type
_entity_poly.pdbx_seq_one_letter_code
_entity_poly.pdbx_strand_id
1 'polypeptide(L)'
;MQKLGVIKNILGGEIVAVDKSGNERVLKVGDSIFEGETIKANGSAKAVIAGNDGKEVSLQNGESLSLDKDANALSDNPEIASIQKALLNGANITDLEETAAGGNQGGGNATGDGVSLGAASFAEGGHYSNINENYRNLTDANRAFQTPENSIGGYNDAGTDADTTTPISPATPVTPSTPPTPSTPSTPGVTVTPGTPSPADPPVITPRPGAVEITTSIDPATSEVKESGAGANGEGGHYLVYKLGLSGTPVSPSGETTDLALNFIGGTRGEDYSSVVEYSTDNGATFQPLTGYTITGVNVEDISKVQVRIKVLDDDGQDTTKGPLHHNQNEGENTGPQGMTIDNVQKTDMVDNFAVFKEGVKLSVTPSSSYLLPTTNANMAEGKIIDNDDNIELNKDIKGNIANHTNLNTNDGDDTVSIKANLENLHLNTGSGNDVVNFDKPVTISGTANSGSNANSTSIDLYTGDDVVNINADLTMNKASINLGATTNDPNYNAHDASGTNELNINANIIGQANDWRNKNTVSMGDGEDTLNFKDGVKVENVFINMNAGENTAKGNGITLENVRLDTATSYTKAGETSNIDFSNSNFTNVEINFGVNTAADVNLGVQNVKLTNITGYHVTANAQDHLEVKGGSYTGGANYFSSKDIVIDDITVDQASIGSFSDVSSVANISNLVATNRVGLRYGDGDDTINLNGGNILSKADASSYADIDTGNGNDTINFNGENKSGGLSIDTADGNDTITFGAGTTLGGTFMSSDNNLVSHSVGIGMGAGNDILNIEKGAVLKNAGIEMGDGNDVVNLNGGLEKAGGGMYSPGVSAIDLGSGNDIIHIGKDAVVNDDAMSFRGGPGHLERGGIIIQGGAGTDTLDLAGNIDFSKVAGFEKLTLGGSQNNVTLNLTLDDVLNITRGNANNTLRIDGESGDHVHMSSDFGPGVSSGGYTTFTTTSGTNTFTIEVKDELVF
;
A
#
# COMPACT_ATOMS: atom_id res chain seq x y z
N MET A 1 -26.90 -4.57 34.34
CA MET A 1 -26.36 -3.92 33.14
C MET A 1 -25.33 -4.85 32.54
N GLN A 2 -25.59 -5.38 31.34
CA GLN A 2 -24.62 -6.20 30.62
C GLN A 2 -23.44 -5.30 30.20
N LYS A 3 -22.20 -5.75 30.44
CA LYS A 3 -21.02 -5.07 29.89
C LYS A 3 -21.02 -5.31 28.39
N LEU A 4 -20.89 -4.26 27.59
CA LEU A 4 -20.87 -4.33 26.13
C LEU A 4 -19.49 -4.05 25.53
N GLY A 5 -18.62 -3.37 26.27
CA GLY A 5 -17.27 -3.06 25.80
C GLY A 5 -16.42 -2.34 26.83
N VAL A 6 -15.29 -1.82 26.36
CA VAL A 6 -14.27 -1.11 27.14
C VAL A 6 -13.69 0.06 26.34
N ILE A 7 -13.41 1.17 27.00
CA ILE A 7 -12.69 2.30 26.38
C ILE A 7 -11.23 1.89 26.17
N LYS A 8 -10.81 1.79 24.91
CA LYS A 8 -9.44 1.46 24.52
C LYS A 8 -8.55 2.70 24.46
N ASN A 9 -9.08 3.83 24.01
CA ASN A 9 -8.32 5.08 23.89
C ASN A 9 -9.21 6.32 24.04
N ILE A 10 -8.65 7.42 24.56
CA ILE A 10 -9.26 8.76 24.57
C ILE A 10 -8.18 9.78 24.17
N LEU A 11 -8.44 10.58 23.13
CA LEU A 11 -7.56 11.63 22.62
C LEU A 11 -8.29 12.98 22.67
N GLY A 12 -7.77 13.91 23.47
CA GLY A 12 -8.39 15.24 23.67
C GLY A 12 -9.72 15.19 24.43
N GLY A 13 -10.12 16.32 25.03
CA GLY A 13 -11.44 16.52 25.65
C GLY A 13 -11.89 15.49 26.72
N GLU A 14 -13.21 15.37 26.91
CA GLU A 14 -13.84 14.50 27.92
C GLU A 14 -14.93 13.61 27.28
N ILE A 15 -15.00 12.36 27.71
CA ILE A 15 -16.04 11.40 27.29
C ILE A 15 -16.94 11.09 28.50
N VAL A 16 -18.25 11.18 28.31
CA VAL A 16 -19.22 10.88 29.37
C VAL A 16 -20.18 9.78 28.95
N ALA A 17 -20.51 8.87 29.87
CA ALA A 17 -21.61 7.93 29.75
C ALA A 17 -22.82 8.46 30.52
N VAL A 18 -23.98 8.50 29.87
CA VAL A 18 -25.26 8.91 30.47
C VAL A 18 -26.15 7.69 30.60
N ASP A 19 -26.54 7.31 31.82
CA ASP A 19 -27.44 6.18 32.03
C ASP A 19 -28.91 6.50 31.66
N LYS A 20 -29.77 5.48 31.63
CA LYS A 20 -31.22 5.63 31.34
C LYS A 20 -31.96 6.58 32.32
N SER A 21 -31.37 6.90 33.47
CA SER A 21 -31.93 7.83 34.46
C SER A 21 -31.41 9.25 34.30
N GLY A 22 -30.52 9.49 33.34
CA GLY A 22 -29.89 10.78 33.07
C GLY A 22 -28.67 11.10 33.95
N ASN A 23 -28.14 10.11 34.68
CA ASN A 23 -26.91 10.33 35.46
C ASN A 23 -25.69 10.21 34.54
N GLU A 24 -24.77 11.17 34.65
CA GLU A 24 -23.55 11.21 33.84
C GLU A 24 -22.34 10.71 34.65
N ARG A 25 -21.47 9.92 34.01
CA ARG A 25 -20.16 9.55 34.53
C ARG A 25 -19.07 9.80 33.49
N VAL A 26 -17.98 10.41 33.91
CA VAL A 26 -16.80 10.63 33.06
C VAL A 26 -16.07 9.29 32.87
N LEU A 27 -15.70 8.99 31.64
CA LEU A 27 -15.03 7.76 31.23
C LEU A 27 -13.52 7.98 31.06
N LYS A 28 -12.75 6.96 31.45
CA LYS A 28 -11.30 6.86 31.25
C LYS A 28 -10.95 5.61 30.45
N VAL A 29 -9.73 5.57 29.90
CA VAL A 29 -9.19 4.37 29.27
C VAL A 29 -9.21 3.20 30.24
N GLY A 30 -9.76 2.06 29.81
CA GLY A 30 -10.01 0.87 30.61
C GLY A 30 -11.40 0.79 31.25
N ASP A 31 -12.18 1.87 31.25
CA ASP A 31 -13.53 1.83 31.82
C ASP A 31 -14.47 0.96 30.99
N SER A 32 -15.29 0.18 31.68
CA SER A 32 -16.31 -0.67 31.05
C SER A 32 -17.53 0.16 30.65
N ILE A 33 -18.13 -0.23 29.54
CA ILE A 33 -19.33 0.38 28.95
C ILE A 33 -20.49 -0.59 29.06
N PHE A 34 -21.68 -0.08 29.38
CA PHE A 34 -22.82 -0.89 29.74
C PHE A 34 -24.05 -0.66 28.85
N GLU A 35 -24.82 -1.73 28.67
CA GLU A 35 -26.14 -1.68 28.02
C GLU A 35 -27.05 -0.66 28.72
N GLY A 36 -27.62 0.24 27.93
CA GLY A 36 -28.48 1.34 28.36
C GLY A 36 -27.79 2.67 28.58
N GLU A 37 -26.47 2.77 28.37
CA GLU A 37 -25.75 4.03 28.42
C GLU A 37 -25.75 4.74 27.06
N THR A 38 -25.72 6.08 27.08
CA THR A 38 -25.37 6.91 25.91
C THR A 38 -23.99 7.51 26.14
N ILE A 39 -23.03 7.17 25.30
CA ILE A 39 -21.66 7.70 25.34
C ILE A 39 -21.61 8.98 24.53
N LYS A 40 -21.07 10.06 25.07
CA LYS A 40 -20.97 11.37 24.40
C LYS A 40 -19.54 11.87 24.43
N ALA A 41 -19.05 12.33 23.29
CA ALA A 41 -17.76 13.00 23.17
C ALA A 41 -17.92 14.52 23.23
N ASN A 42 -17.37 15.14 24.27
CA ASN A 42 -17.49 16.58 24.51
C ASN A 42 -16.20 17.33 24.13
N GLY A 43 -16.34 18.46 23.42
CA GLY A 43 -15.20 19.27 22.98
C GLY A 43 -14.32 18.52 21.98
N SER A 44 -13.01 18.75 21.92
CA SER A 44 -12.12 18.08 20.96
C SER A 44 -11.88 16.57 21.20
N ALA A 45 -12.77 15.88 21.92
CA ALA A 45 -12.58 14.50 22.32
C ALA A 45 -12.80 13.49 21.19
N LYS A 46 -11.90 12.51 21.14
CA LYS A 46 -12.03 11.29 20.34
C LYS A 46 -11.89 10.07 21.26
N ALA A 47 -12.75 9.08 21.11
CA ALA A 47 -12.69 7.85 21.89
C ALA A 47 -12.72 6.62 20.99
N VAL A 48 -12.02 5.57 21.39
CA VAL A 48 -12.11 4.24 20.77
C VAL A 48 -12.69 3.28 21.80
N ILE A 49 -13.80 2.64 21.46
CA ILE A 49 -14.51 1.66 22.30
C ILE A 49 -14.32 0.30 21.65
N ALA A 50 -13.72 -0.65 22.37
CA ALA A 50 -13.66 -2.05 21.94
C ALA A 50 -14.88 -2.80 22.48
N GLY A 51 -15.65 -3.40 21.59
CA GLY A 51 -16.74 -4.32 21.91
C GLY A 51 -16.21 -5.62 22.52
N ASN A 52 -17.10 -6.39 23.14
CA ASN A 52 -16.75 -7.72 23.67
C ASN A 52 -16.38 -8.74 22.57
N ASP A 53 -16.74 -8.46 21.32
CA ASP A 53 -16.43 -9.24 20.11
C ASP A 53 -15.07 -8.85 19.49
N GLY A 54 -14.33 -7.92 20.09
CA GLY A 54 -13.04 -7.44 19.61
C GLY A 54 -13.12 -6.34 18.55
N LYS A 55 -14.32 -5.95 18.09
CA LYS A 55 -14.49 -4.87 17.10
C LYS A 55 -14.47 -3.50 17.76
N GLU A 56 -13.97 -2.51 17.03
CA GLU A 56 -13.77 -1.16 17.57
C GLU A 56 -14.71 -0.12 16.95
N VAL A 57 -15.23 0.75 17.80
CA VAL A 57 -16.07 1.89 17.43
C VAL A 57 -15.41 3.17 17.91
N SER A 58 -15.16 4.08 16.96
CA SER A 58 -14.62 5.40 17.23
C SER A 58 -15.74 6.43 17.38
N LEU A 59 -15.58 7.35 18.35
CA LEU A 59 -16.48 8.48 18.60
C LEU A 59 -15.67 9.78 18.51
N GLN A 60 -16.19 10.80 17.82
CA GLN A 60 -15.55 12.11 17.63
C GLN A 60 -16.40 13.26 18.22
N ASN A 61 -15.83 14.47 18.26
CA ASN A 61 -16.47 15.66 18.85
C ASN A 61 -17.91 15.87 18.36
N GLY A 62 -18.85 15.90 19.30
CA GLY A 62 -20.27 16.14 19.03
C GLY A 62 -21.06 14.87 18.70
N GLU A 63 -20.39 13.73 18.54
CA GLU A 63 -21.04 12.44 18.34
C GLU A 63 -21.48 11.82 19.67
N SER A 64 -22.57 11.05 19.60
CA SER A 64 -23.07 10.26 20.71
C SER A 64 -23.46 8.87 20.27
N LEU A 65 -23.09 7.85 21.06
CA LEU A 65 -23.43 6.45 20.83
C LEU A 65 -24.41 5.96 21.88
N SER A 66 -25.64 5.66 21.48
CA SER A 66 -26.64 5.08 22.38
C SER A 66 -26.60 3.56 22.34
N LEU A 67 -26.52 2.92 23.50
CA LEU A 67 -26.37 1.46 23.63
C LEU A 67 -27.64 0.81 24.15
N ASP A 68 -28.77 1.00 23.48
CA ASP A 68 -30.02 0.33 23.85
C ASP A 68 -30.14 -1.05 23.19
N LYS A 69 -30.94 -1.93 23.81
CA LYS A 69 -31.10 -3.35 23.46
C LYS A 69 -31.50 -3.60 22.00
N ASP A 70 -32.15 -2.63 21.37
CA ASP A 70 -32.69 -2.72 20.01
C ASP A 70 -31.82 -2.02 18.95
N ALA A 71 -30.75 -1.32 19.35
CA ALA A 71 -29.90 -0.49 18.47
C ALA A 71 -28.40 -0.67 18.77
N ASN A 72 -27.98 -1.89 19.10
CA ASN A 72 -26.61 -2.14 19.53
C ASN A 72 -25.66 -2.30 18.33
N ALA A 73 -24.86 -1.27 18.05
CA ALA A 73 -23.78 -1.29 17.05
C ALA A 73 -22.63 -2.25 17.40
N LEU A 74 -22.66 -2.87 18.59
CA LEU A 74 -21.75 -3.90 19.08
C LEU A 74 -22.48 -5.27 19.19
N SER A 75 -23.44 -5.57 18.30
CA SER A 75 -24.23 -6.82 18.32
C SER A 75 -23.72 -7.88 17.34
N ASP A 76 -24.03 -9.15 17.65
CA ASP A 76 -23.56 -10.38 16.99
C ASP A 76 -23.97 -10.56 15.51
N ASN A 77 -24.63 -9.58 14.87
CA ASN A 77 -25.04 -9.66 13.45
C ASN A 77 -24.48 -8.48 12.61
N PRO A 78 -23.39 -8.69 11.85
CA PRO A 78 -22.62 -7.61 11.22
C PRO A 78 -23.38 -6.81 10.15
N GLU A 79 -24.37 -7.39 9.47
CA GLU A 79 -25.17 -6.70 8.44
C GLU A 79 -26.19 -5.72 9.03
N ILE A 80 -26.70 -5.99 10.24
CA ILE A 80 -27.67 -5.10 10.90
C ILE A 80 -26.93 -3.96 11.62
N ALA A 81 -25.73 -4.21 12.15
CA ALA A 81 -24.94 -3.23 12.89
C ALA A 81 -24.44 -2.06 12.01
N SER A 82 -24.07 -2.33 10.75
CA SER A 82 -23.63 -1.30 9.79
C SER A 82 -24.78 -0.41 9.34
N ILE A 83 -25.96 -0.99 9.08
CA ILE A 83 -27.18 -0.28 8.69
C ILE A 83 -27.69 0.60 9.85
N GLN A 84 -27.68 0.08 11.07
CA GLN A 84 -28.06 0.85 12.26
C GLN A 84 -27.11 2.04 12.50
N LYS A 85 -25.79 1.85 12.32
CA LYS A 85 -24.77 2.91 12.46
C LYS A 85 -24.98 4.05 11.45
N ALA A 86 -25.35 3.74 10.21
CA ALA A 86 -25.60 4.76 9.21
C ALA A 86 -26.90 5.55 9.47
N LEU A 87 -28.00 4.89 9.88
CA LEU A 87 -29.22 5.59 10.29
C LEU A 87 -29.02 6.50 11.51
N LEU A 88 -28.23 6.06 12.49
CA LEU A 88 -27.89 6.84 13.69
C LEU A 88 -26.99 8.04 13.38
N ASN A 89 -26.17 7.98 12.32
CA ASN A 89 -25.37 9.09 11.80
C ASN A 89 -26.15 10.04 10.88
N GLY A 90 -27.47 9.86 10.74
CA GLY A 90 -28.33 10.71 9.93
C GLY A 90 -28.29 10.41 8.43
N ALA A 91 -27.76 9.26 8.01
CA ALA A 91 -27.85 8.82 6.62
C ALA A 91 -29.32 8.63 6.23
N ASN A 92 -29.70 9.09 5.05
CA ASN A 92 -31.05 8.92 4.54
C ASN A 92 -31.24 7.44 4.18
N ILE A 93 -32.42 6.87 4.45
CA ILE A 93 -32.64 5.42 4.26
C ILE A 93 -32.46 4.98 2.79
N THR A 94 -32.58 5.94 1.87
CA THR A 94 -32.34 5.80 0.43
C THR A 94 -30.87 5.69 0.05
N ASP A 95 -29.96 6.16 0.90
CA ASP A 95 -28.52 6.19 0.65
C ASP A 95 -27.84 4.90 1.18
N LEU A 96 -28.62 4.05 1.85
CA LEU A 96 -28.20 2.75 2.39
C LEU A 96 -28.56 1.56 1.49
N GLU A 97 -29.27 1.80 0.39
CA GLU A 97 -29.53 0.81 -0.67
C GLU A 97 -28.72 1.11 -1.95
N GLU A 98 -27.49 1.60 -1.84
CA GLU A 98 -26.63 1.83 -3.00
C GLU A 98 -25.32 1.06 -2.86
N THR A 99 -25.35 -0.28 -2.94
CA THR A 99 -24.20 -1.13 -3.34
C THR A 99 -24.50 -2.63 -3.59
N ALA A 100 -25.74 -3.03 -3.88
CA ALA A 100 -26.02 -4.42 -4.29
C ALA A 100 -26.79 -4.57 -5.62
N ALA A 101 -27.28 -3.49 -6.23
CA ALA A 101 -28.00 -3.59 -7.51
C ALA A 101 -27.96 -2.29 -8.34
N GLY A 102 -26.78 -1.87 -8.80
CA GLY A 102 -26.63 -0.91 -9.92
C GLY A 102 -27.08 0.53 -9.66
N GLY A 103 -26.14 1.47 -9.76
CA GLY A 103 -26.32 2.88 -9.39
C GLY A 103 -27.42 3.68 -10.13
N ASN A 104 -27.64 4.86 -9.57
CA ASN A 104 -28.61 5.89 -9.91
C ASN A 104 -28.95 6.10 -11.42
N GLN A 105 -30.25 6.23 -11.72
CA GLN A 105 -30.79 6.73 -12.99
C GLN A 105 -30.60 8.26 -13.06
N GLY A 106 -29.42 8.71 -13.48
CA GLY A 106 -29.09 10.13 -13.40
C GLY A 106 -28.15 10.65 -14.48
N GLY A 107 -28.29 10.22 -15.74
CA GLY A 107 -27.64 10.90 -16.86
C GLY A 107 -27.20 9.96 -17.98
N GLY A 108 -27.63 10.24 -19.21
CA GLY A 108 -27.13 9.56 -20.41
C GLY A 108 -28.24 8.98 -21.28
N ASN A 109 -28.87 9.84 -22.07
CA ASN A 109 -29.71 9.45 -23.19
C ASN A 109 -28.82 8.83 -24.28
N ALA A 110 -28.61 7.51 -24.26
CA ALA A 110 -27.97 6.78 -25.34
C ALA A 110 -29.01 6.34 -26.37
N THR A 111 -29.12 7.10 -27.46
CA THR A 111 -29.85 6.72 -28.66
C THR A 111 -29.11 5.59 -29.38
N GLY A 112 -29.57 4.36 -29.24
CA GLY A 112 -29.06 3.22 -30.02
C GLY A 112 -29.83 1.95 -29.71
N ASP A 113 -30.22 1.21 -30.76
CA ASP A 113 -31.03 -0.01 -30.73
C ASP A 113 -30.38 -1.14 -29.90
N GLY A 114 -30.51 -1.05 -28.57
CA GLY A 114 -30.07 -2.06 -27.61
C GLY A 114 -31.17 -2.37 -26.61
N VAL A 115 -31.27 -3.64 -26.21
CA VAL A 115 -32.25 -4.11 -25.23
C VAL A 115 -31.84 -3.61 -23.84
N SER A 116 -32.63 -2.71 -23.25
CA SER A 116 -32.36 -2.21 -21.89
C SER A 116 -32.89 -3.21 -20.85
N LEU A 117 -31.98 -3.78 -20.06
CA LEU A 117 -32.32 -4.67 -18.93
C LEU A 117 -32.82 -3.91 -17.69
N GLY A 118 -32.82 -2.57 -17.72
CA GLY A 118 -33.26 -1.72 -16.60
C GLY A 118 -34.77 -1.69 -16.34
N ALA A 119 -35.58 -2.44 -17.11
CA ALA A 119 -37.04 -2.49 -16.97
C ALA A 119 -37.57 -3.84 -16.46
N ALA A 120 -36.71 -4.76 -16.03
CA ALA A 120 -37.14 -6.02 -15.42
C ALA A 120 -37.47 -5.77 -13.93
N SER A 121 -38.75 -5.82 -13.59
CA SER A 121 -39.20 -5.84 -12.18
C SER A 121 -39.94 -7.14 -11.89
N PHE A 122 -39.71 -7.70 -10.71
CA PHE A 122 -40.45 -8.85 -10.21
C PHE A 122 -41.72 -8.35 -9.54
N ALA A 123 -42.88 -8.86 -9.97
CA ALA A 123 -44.14 -8.45 -9.38
C ALA A 123 -44.36 -9.04 -7.98
N GLU A 124 -43.74 -10.17 -7.63
CA GLU A 124 -43.85 -10.83 -6.32
C GLU A 124 -42.65 -11.77 -6.08
N GLY A 125 -42.16 -11.85 -4.84
CA GLY A 125 -40.97 -12.63 -4.46
C GLY A 125 -41.23 -14.13 -4.31
N GLY A 126 -40.41 -14.95 -4.96
CA GLY A 126 -40.31 -16.39 -4.75
C GLY A 126 -40.32 -17.22 -6.04
N HIS A 127 -39.15 -17.79 -6.37
CA HIS A 127 -38.87 -18.92 -7.28
C HIS A 127 -39.53 -18.98 -8.69
N TYR A 128 -38.65 -18.97 -9.70
CA TYR A 128 -38.84 -19.11 -11.15
C TYR A 128 -39.51 -17.93 -11.87
N SER A 129 -38.70 -17.11 -12.55
CA SER A 129 -39.17 -16.11 -13.50
C SER A 129 -38.90 -16.54 -14.94
N ASN A 130 -39.98 -16.66 -15.70
CA ASN A 130 -39.99 -16.68 -17.15
C ASN A 130 -39.76 -15.25 -17.69
N ILE A 131 -38.55 -14.97 -18.19
CA ILE A 131 -38.25 -13.74 -18.92
C ILE A 131 -39.04 -13.78 -20.23
N ASN A 132 -39.96 -12.83 -20.44
CA ASN A 132 -40.63 -12.63 -21.72
C ASN A 132 -40.09 -11.37 -22.39
N GLU A 133 -39.20 -11.55 -23.38
CA GLU A 133 -38.71 -10.45 -24.21
C GLU A 133 -39.75 -10.06 -25.26
N ASN A 134 -40.21 -8.80 -25.23
CA ASN A 134 -41.08 -8.26 -26.26
C ASN A 134 -40.23 -7.69 -27.41
N TYR A 135 -39.89 -8.53 -28.40
CA TYR A 135 -39.16 -8.08 -29.57
C TYR A 135 -40.06 -7.24 -30.49
N ARG A 136 -39.73 -5.97 -30.69
CA ARG A 136 -40.08 -5.27 -31.92
C ARG A 136 -38.87 -5.35 -32.85
N ASN A 137 -38.97 -6.11 -33.93
CA ASN A 137 -38.00 -6.27 -35.04
C ASN A 137 -37.00 -7.43 -34.97
N LEU A 138 -37.49 -8.67 -34.86
CA LEU A 138 -36.82 -9.80 -35.50
C LEU A 138 -37.81 -10.47 -36.44
N THR A 139 -37.50 -10.47 -37.74
CA THR A 139 -38.29 -11.14 -38.78
C THR A 139 -38.35 -12.66 -38.54
N ASP A 140 -39.55 -13.20 -38.72
CA ASP A 140 -40.09 -14.56 -38.45
C ASP A 140 -39.35 -15.80 -39.01
N ALA A 141 -38.05 -15.76 -39.30
CA ALA A 141 -37.33 -16.90 -39.85
C ALA A 141 -36.42 -17.56 -38.79
N ASN A 142 -36.91 -18.65 -38.19
CA ASN A 142 -36.21 -19.68 -37.39
C ASN A 142 -36.49 -19.75 -35.88
N ARG A 143 -37.76 -19.75 -35.44
CA ARG A 143 -38.12 -20.35 -34.14
C ARG A 143 -38.57 -21.80 -34.30
N ALA A 144 -37.62 -22.73 -34.24
CA ALA A 144 -37.93 -24.10 -33.84
C ALA A 144 -37.99 -24.12 -32.31
N PHE A 145 -39.20 -24.24 -31.75
CA PHE A 145 -39.38 -24.49 -30.32
C PHE A 145 -38.83 -25.89 -29.99
N GLN A 146 -37.72 -25.95 -29.23
CA GLN A 146 -37.44 -27.12 -28.40
C GLN A 146 -38.21 -26.96 -27.08
N THR A 147 -38.96 -27.99 -26.72
CA THR A 147 -39.61 -28.14 -25.42
C THR A 147 -38.56 -28.22 -24.31
N PRO A 148 -38.79 -27.64 -23.12
CA PRO A 148 -37.85 -27.77 -22.01
C PRO A 148 -37.66 -29.24 -21.63
N GLU A 149 -36.41 -29.71 -21.64
CA GLU A 149 -36.05 -31.01 -21.06
C GLU A 149 -36.14 -30.90 -19.53
N ASN A 150 -37.25 -31.40 -18.97
CA ASN A 150 -37.30 -31.76 -17.56
C ASN A 150 -36.64 -33.12 -17.39
N SER A 151 -35.74 -33.23 -16.40
CA SER A 151 -35.07 -34.43 -15.88
C SER A 151 -33.67 -34.72 -16.44
N ILE A 152 -32.63 -34.23 -15.73
CA ILE A 152 -31.37 -34.98 -15.63
C ILE A 152 -31.59 -36.03 -14.54
N GLY A 153 -31.75 -37.28 -14.96
CA GLY A 153 -31.67 -38.44 -14.10
C GLY A 153 -30.95 -39.57 -14.84
N GLY A 154 -29.82 -40.01 -14.30
CA GLY A 154 -29.32 -41.38 -14.41
C GLY A 154 -29.01 -41.81 -12.97
N TYR A 155 -29.36 -42.99 -12.45
CA TYR A 155 -29.53 -44.30 -13.08
C TYR A 155 -30.44 -45.20 -12.22
N ASN A 156 -30.97 -46.26 -12.84
CA ASN A 156 -32.13 -47.10 -12.49
C ASN A 156 -31.91 -48.17 -11.39
N ASP A 157 -32.97 -48.56 -10.66
CA ASP A 157 -33.63 -49.87 -10.86
C ASP A 157 -35.07 -49.90 -10.28
N ALA A 158 -35.90 -50.75 -10.88
CA ALA A 158 -37.35 -50.82 -10.80
C ALA A 158 -37.92 -51.46 -9.52
N GLY A 159 -39.09 -50.99 -9.09
CA GLY A 159 -39.90 -51.70 -8.09
C GLY A 159 -41.10 -50.90 -7.60
N THR A 160 -42.27 -51.24 -8.12
CA THR A 160 -43.62 -50.75 -7.79
C THR A 160 -44.01 -50.94 -6.31
N ASP A 161 -44.57 -49.93 -5.64
CA ASP A 161 -46.00 -49.90 -5.22
C ASP A 161 -46.30 -48.61 -4.42
N ALA A 162 -47.59 -48.27 -4.34
CA ALA A 162 -48.15 -47.00 -3.96
C ALA A 162 -48.29 -46.76 -2.43
N ASP A 163 -48.33 -45.47 -2.08
CA ASP A 163 -49.46 -44.81 -1.40
C ASP A 163 -49.19 -44.02 -0.09
N THR A 164 -49.74 -42.80 -0.12
CA THR A 164 -50.32 -41.93 0.93
C THR A 164 -49.58 -41.32 2.14
N THR A 165 -49.27 -40.02 1.99
CA THR A 165 -49.75 -38.85 2.80
C THR A 165 -49.59 -38.80 4.35
N THR A 166 -48.87 -37.81 4.89
CA THR A 166 -49.37 -36.50 5.45
C THR A 166 -48.32 -35.78 6.34
N PRO A 167 -48.38 -34.44 6.48
CA PRO A 167 -47.30 -33.59 7.02
C PRO A 167 -47.48 -33.17 8.50
N ILE A 168 -46.37 -32.82 9.18
CA ILE A 168 -46.37 -32.16 10.50
C ILE A 168 -45.40 -30.97 10.54
N SER A 169 -45.85 -29.88 11.17
CA SER A 169 -45.18 -28.57 11.37
C SER A 169 -44.86 -28.37 12.88
N PRO A 170 -44.22 -27.28 13.35
CA PRO A 170 -42.95 -27.31 14.08
C PRO A 170 -43.11 -26.94 15.57
N ALA A 171 -42.06 -27.15 16.38
CA ALA A 171 -42.03 -26.67 17.77
C ALA A 171 -40.66 -26.10 18.20
N THR A 172 -40.78 -25.16 19.14
CA THR A 172 -39.89 -24.10 19.65
C THR A 172 -38.68 -24.52 20.51
N PRO A 173 -37.64 -23.67 20.61
CA PRO A 173 -36.50 -23.86 21.53
C PRO A 173 -36.69 -23.17 22.91
N VAL A 174 -36.05 -23.71 23.96
CA VAL A 174 -35.98 -23.15 25.33
C VAL A 174 -34.53 -22.89 25.77
N THR A 175 -34.37 -21.90 26.65
CA THR A 175 -33.13 -21.20 27.08
C THR A 175 -32.43 -21.79 28.34
N PRO A 176 -31.16 -21.38 28.62
CA PRO A 176 -30.22 -22.02 29.57
C PRO A 176 -30.13 -21.36 30.97
N SER A 177 -29.40 -22.00 31.90
CA SER A 177 -29.06 -21.43 33.23
C SER A 177 -27.56 -21.59 33.58
N THR A 178 -27.05 -20.62 34.34
CA THR A 178 -25.65 -20.19 34.57
C THR A 178 -24.83 -20.98 35.62
N PRO A 179 -23.47 -20.92 35.58
CA PRO A 179 -22.55 -21.54 36.55
C PRO A 179 -22.04 -20.57 37.65
N PRO A 180 -21.47 -21.07 38.78
CA PRO A 180 -20.53 -20.32 39.59
C PRO A 180 -19.10 -20.93 39.60
N THR A 181 -18.14 -20.02 39.74
CA THR A 181 -16.68 -20.13 39.71
C THR A 181 -16.05 -20.80 40.94
N PRO A 182 -14.77 -21.22 40.82
CA PRO A 182 -13.84 -20.99 41.92
C PRO A 182 -12.46 -20.43 41.48
N SER A 183 -11.86 -19.70 42.43
CA SER A 183 -10.55 -19.04 42.43
C SER A 183 -9.38 -19.98 42.78
N THR A 184 -8.20 -19.68 42.23
CA THR A 184 -6.85 -20.11 42.67
C THR A 184 -5.97 -18.87 42.92
N PRO A 185 -4.73 -18.93 43.45
CA PRO A 185 -4.09 -19.80 44.46
C PRO A 185 -3.17 -19.03 45.46
N SER A 186 -2.48 -19.74 46.35
CA SER A 186 -1.14 -19.34 46.82
C SER A 186 -0.20 -20.55 46.99
N THR A 187 1.00 -20.38 46.43
CA THR A 187 2.22 -21.20 46.21
C THR A 187 3.03 -21.56 47.49
N PRO A 188 4.24 -22.17 47.44
CA PRO A 188 4.80 -23.28 46.65
C PRO A 188 5.66 -24.26 47.51
N GLY A 189 6.01 -25.46 46.99
CA GLY A 189 7.02 -26.32 47.64
C GLY A 189 7.30 -27.63 46.90
N VAL A 190 8.45 -27.67 46.24
CA VAL A 190 9.07 -28.78 45.49
C VAL A 190 9.21 -30.05 46.36
N THR A 191 8.89 -31.24 45.84
CA THR A 191 9.83 -32.29 45.37
C THR A 191 9.08 -33.61 45.05
N VAL A 192 9.32 -34.16 43.85
CA VAL A 192 9.05 -35.52 43.33
C VAL A 192 7.71 -36.20 43.68
N THR A 193 6.88 -36.39 42.65
CA THR A 193 5.88 -37.47 42.62
C THR A 193 5.75 -38.07 41.21
N PRO A 194 6.03 -39.37 41.02
CA PRO A 194 5.52 -40.16 39.91
C PRO A 194 4.03 -40.39 40.13
N GLY A 195 3.20 -40.13 39.13
CA GLY A 195 1.76 -40.33 39.28
C GLY A 195 0.99 -39.91 38.04
N THR A 196 1.19 -40.63 36.95
CA THR A 196 0.07 -40.92 36.05
C THR A 196 -1.12 -41.38 36.91
N PRO A 197 -2.36 -40.90 36.66
CA PRO A 197 -3.50 -41.59 37.21
C PRO A 197 -3.45 -43.00 36.64
N SER A 198 -3.22 -44.00 37.50
CA SER A 198 -3.57 -45.37 37.17
C SER A 198 -5.03 -45.33 36.69
N PRO A 199 -5.39 -46.04 35.60
CA PRO A 199 -6.79 -46.27 35.28
C PRO A 199 -7.45 -46.76 36.56
N ALA A 200 -8.63 -46.24 36.90
CA ALA A 200 -9.46 -46.94 37.85
C ALA A 200 -9.60 -48.36 37.29
N ASP A 201 -9.07 -49.36 37.99
CA ASP A 201 -9.17 -50.74 37.55
C ASP A 201 -10.64 -50.98 37.21
N PRO A 202 -10.97 -51.35 35.96
CA PRO A 202 -12.34 -51.67 35.61
C PRO A 202 -12.84 -52.76 36.56
N PRO A 203 -14.14 -52.81 36.88
CA PRO A 203 -14.67 -53.85 37.75
C PRO A 203 -14.12 -55.20 37.29
N VAL A 204 -13.47 -55.93 38.19
CA VAL A 204 -12.90 -57.25 37.90
C VAL A 204 -14.06 -58.20 37.69
N ILE A 205 -14.56 -58.24 36.45
CA ILE A 205 -15.54 -59.22 36.01
C ILE A 205 -14.77 -60.53 35.87
N THR A 206 -15.05 -61.49 36.73
CA THR A 206 -14.46 -62.82 36.63
C THR A 206 -14.86 -63.45 35.28
N PRO A 207 -13.91 -63.76 34.39
CA PRO A 207 -14.22 -64.30 33.06
C PRO A 207 -14.97 -65.62 33.17
N ARG A 208 -15.97 -65.81 32.30
CA ARG A 208 -16.62 -67.12 32.19
C ARG A 208 -15.69 -68.13 31.49
N PRO A 209 -15.79 -69.44 31.83
CA PRO A 209 -15.13 -70.47 31.03
C PRO A 209 -15.57 -70.39 29.57
N GLY A 210 -14.61 -70.22 28.66
CA GLY A 210 -14.86 -70.01 27.23
C GLY A 210 -14.95 -68.54 26.79
N ALA A 211 -14.60 -67.58 27.65
CA ALA A 211 -14.44 -66.19 27.23
C ALA A 211 -13.34 -66.05 26.17
N VAL A 212 -13.60 -65.21 25.17
CA VAL A 212 -12.68 -64.93 24.06
C VAL A 212 -12.21 -63.49 24.10
N GLU A 213 -11.02 -63.24 23.60
CA GLU A 213 -10.40 -61.91 23.62
C GLU A 213 -10.91 -61.05 22.46
N ILE A 214 -11.12 -59.76 22.72
CA ILE A 214 -11.30 -58.79 21.64
C ILE A 214 -9.95 -58.53 20.98
N THR A 215 -9.88 -58.79 19.67
CA THR A 215 -8.72 -58.45 18.85
C THR A 215 -8.99 -57.16 18.09
N THR A 216 -7.95 -56.39 17.82
CA THR A 216 -8.02 -55.25 16.91
C THR A 216 -7.12 -55.54 15.71
N SER A 217 -7.55 -55.10 14.53
CA SER A 217 -6.73 -55.06 13.32
C SER A 217 -6.87 -53.67 12.68
N ILE A 218 -5.89 -53.26 11.90
CA ILE A 218 -5.97 -52.01 11.15
C ILE A 218 -6.34 -52.30 9.71
N ASP A 219 -7.10 -51.41 9.08
CA ASP A 219 -7.27 -51.48 7.63
C ASP A 219 -5.91 -51.19 6.97
N PRO A 220 -5.37 -52.08 6.11
CA PRO A 220 -4.11 -51.82 5.43
C PRO A 220 -4.11 -50.50 4.65
N ALA A 221 -5.26 -50.09 4.10
CA ALA A 221 -5.39 -48.85 3.34
C ALA A 221 -5.27 -47.59 4.21
N THR A 222 -5.40 -47.72 5.53
CA THR A 222 -5.33 -46.63 6.50
C THR A 222 -4.37 -46.95 7.64
N SER A 223 -3.39 -47.81 7.37
CA SER A 223 -2.42 -48.26 8.38
C SER A 223 -1.33 -47.22 8.64
N GLU A 224 -1.10 -46.35 7.67
CA GLU A 224 -0.26 -45.16 7.76
C GLU A 224 -1.02 -44.00 7.11
N VAL A 225 -1.08 -42.85 7.79
CA VAL A 225 -1.82 -41.66 7.36
C VAL A 225 -0.92 -40.44 7.55
N LYS A 226 -0.77 -39.59 6.52
CA LYS A 226 -0.01 -38.32 6.61
C LYS A 226 -0.90 -37.22 7.20
N GLU A 227 -0.28 -36.29 7.90
CA GLU A 227 -0.92 -35.08 8.43
C GLU A 227 -1.37 -34.15 7.29
N SER A 228 -0.51 -33.89 6.29
CA SER A 228 -0.91 -33.17 5.08
C SER A 228 -1.66 -34.02 4.03
N GLY A 229 -2.79 -33.48 3.55
CA GLY A 229 -3.48 -33.88 2.32
C GLY A 229 -4.49 -35.03 2.41
N ALA A 230 -5.58 -34.93 1.64
CA ALA A 230 -6.55 -36.02 1.46
C ALA A 230 -5.85 -37.21 0.77
N GLY A 231 -5.58 -38.26 1.54
CA GLY A 231 -5.00 -39.50 1.02
C GLY A 231 -5.75 -40.00 -0.22
N ALA A 232 -5.07 -40.84 -1.01
CA ALA A 232 -5.38 -41.21 -2.41
C ALA A 232 -6.83 -41.65 -2.76
N ASN A 233 -7.78 -41.68 -1.82
CA ASN A 233 -9.16 -42.14 -1.97
C ASN A 233 -10.23 -41.20 -1.32
N GLY A 234 -10.04 -39.88 -1.28
CA GLY A 234 -11.00 -38.95 -0.64
C GLY A 234 -10.89 -38.95 0.89
N GLU A 235 -11.90 -38.42 1.61
CA GLU A 235 -11.88 -38.18 3.07
C GLU A 235 -11.34 -39.34 3.94
N GLY A 236 -11.38 -40.59 3.46
CA GLY A 236 -10.79 -41.75 4.14
C GLY A 236 -9.27 -41.73 4.28
N GLY A 237 -8.57 -40.80 3.63
CA GLY A 237 -7.12 -40.62 3.73
C GLY A 237 -6.64 -39.91 5.00
N HIS A 238 -7.54 -39.36 5.83
CA HIS A 238 -7.22 -38.67 7.09
C HIS A 238 -7.59 -39.49 8.32
N TYR A 239 -7.93 -40.77 8.19
CA TYR A 239 -8.43 -41.56 9.31
C TYR A 239 -7.62 -42.81 9.54
N LEU A 240 -7.19 -43.06 10.77
CA LEU A 240 -6.75 -44.40 11.17
C LEU A 240 -7.99 -45.25 11.48
N VAL A 241 -8.25 -46.31 10.71
CA VAL A 241 -9.43 -47.18 10.84
C VAL A 241 -9.07 -48.53 11.46
N TYR A 242 -9.55 -48.76 12.67
CA TYR A 242 -9.40 -49.99 13.44
C TYR A 242 -10.65 -50.86 13.32
N LYS A 243 -10.47 -52.14 13.01
CA LYS A 243 -11.52 -53.16 12.95
C LYS A 243 -11.46 -54.01 14.21
N LEU A 244 -12.61 -54.25 14.84
CA LEU A 244 -12.71 -55.15 15.98
C LEU A 244 -12.95 -56.57 15.51
N GLY A 245 -12.46 -57.53 16.29
CA GLY A 245 -12.62 -58.96 16.05
C GLY A 245 -12.58 -59.74 17.35
N LEU A 246 -12.69 -61.06 17.24
CA LEU A 246 -12.63 -61.98 18.37
C LEU A 246 -11.59 -63.06 18.08
N SER A 247 -10.79 -63.45 19.08
CA SER A 247 -9.77 -64.48 18.94
C SER A 247 -10.33 -65.91 18.74
N GLY A 248 -11.64 -66.07 18.88
CA GLY A 248 -12.37 -67.31 18.65
C GLY A 248 -13.89 -67.09 18.70
N THR A 249 -14.66 -68.17 18.59
CA THR A 249 -16.13 -68.10 18.70
C THR A 249 -16.55 -67.93 20.17
N PRO A 250 -17.22 -66.82 20.54
CA PRO A 250 -17.64 -66.58 21.92
C PRO A 250 -18.73 -67.58 22.35
N VAL A 251 -18.67 -68.03 23.61
CA VAL A 251 -19.69 -68.94 24.20
C VAL A 251 -20.75 -68.12 24.96
N SER A 252 -21.34 -67.12 24.30
CA SER A 252 -22.38 -66.24 24.88
C SER A 252 -23.80 -66.71 24.52
N PRO A 253 -24.82 -66.34 25.32
CA PRO A 253 -26.21 -66.42 24.89
C PRO A 253 -26.46 -65.59 23.62
N SER A 254 -27.37 -66.02 22.75
CA SER A 254 -27.80 -65.22 21.59
C SER A 254 -28.47 -63.93 22.07
N GLY A 255 -28.10 -62.81 21.46
CA GLY A 255 -28.56 -61.46 21.86
C GLY A 255 -27.87 -60.87 23.08
N GLU A 256 -26.78 -61.49 23.58
CA GLU A 256 -25.95 -60.87 24.62
C GLU A 256 -25.29 -59.58 24.08
N THR A 257 -25.40 -58.50 24.85
CA THR A 257 -24.79 -57.20 24.52
C THR A 257 -23.63 -56.88 25.44
N THR A 258 -22.69 -56.06 24.97
CA THR A 258 -21.55 -55.55 25.71
C THR A 258 -21.37 -54.08 25.42
N ASP A 259 -20.87 -53.33 26.39
CA ASP A 259 -20.28 -52.02 26.16
C ASP A 259 -18.80 -52.21 25.86
N LEU A 260 -18.24 -51.39 24.96
CA LEU A 260 -16.85 -51.43 24.52
C LEU A 260 -16.18 -50.10 24.84
N ALA A 261 -15.39 -50.06 25.92
CA ALA A 261 -14.60 -48.88 26.27
C ALA A 261 -13.31 -48.86 25.42
N LEU A 262 -13.11 -47.77 24.68
CA LEU A 262 -12.00 -47.58 23.75
C LEU A 262 -10.89 -46.77 24.41
N ASN A 263 -9.65 -47.22 24.26
CA ASN A 263 -8.46 -46.53 24.77
C ASN A 263 -7.38 -46.46 23.69
N PHE A 264 -7.07 -45.25 23.23
CA PHE A 264 -5.99 -44.98 22.28
C PHE A 264 -4.70 -44.68 23.05
N ILE A 265 -3.59 -45.29 22.64
CA ILE A 265 -2.29 -45.23 23.32
C ILE A 265 -1.23 -44.83 22.29
N GLY A 266 -0.49 -43.77 22.58
CA GLY A 266 0.40 -43.10 21.62
C GLY A 266 -0.35 -42.02 20.83
N GLY A 267 0.40 -41.08 20.27
CA GLY A 267 -0.09 -39.81 19.76
C GLY A 267 -0.74 -38.91 20.81
N THR A 268 -0.64 -37.61 20.60
CA THR A 268 -1.26 -36.59 21.43
C THR A 268 -2.66 -36.29 20.90
N ARG A 269 -3.66 -36.69 21.71
CA ARG A 269 -5.05 -36.41 21.37
C ARG A 269 -5.33 -34.91 21.38
N GLY A 270 -5.97 -34.44 20.32
CA GLY A 270 -6.30 -33.04 20.10
C GLY A 270 -5.20 -32.27 19.38
N GLU A 271 -4.04 -32.90 19.17
CA GLU A 271 -2.91 -32.36 18.41
C GLU A 271 -2.73 -33.22 17.16
N ASP A 272 -2.15 -34.42 17.25
CA ASP A 272 -1.90 -35.30 16.09
C ASP A 272 -3.18 -35.98 15.58
N TYR A 273 -4.18 -36.17 16.45
CA TYR A 273 -5.47 -36.71 16.05
C TYR A 273 -6.64 -36.14 16.84
N SER A 274 -7.80 -36.07 16.18
CA SER A 274 -9.02 -35.47 16.71
C SER A 274 -9.45 -36.11 18.03
N SER A 275 -9.89 -35.25 18.95
CA SER A 275 -10.57 -35.69 20.16
C SER A 275 -11.89 -36.44 19.86
N VAL A 276 -12.48 -36.22 18.70
CA VAL A 276 -13.71 -36.90 18.26
C VAL A 276 -13.35 -38.26 17.64
N VAL A 277 -13.84 -39.33 18.28
CA VAL A 277 -13.76 -40.70 17.75
C VAL A 277 -15.06 -41.01 17.04
N GLU A 278 -14.97 -41.71 15.92
CA GLU A 278 -16.14 -42.20 15.19
C GLU A 278 -16.16 -43.72 15.19
N TYR A 279 -17.36 -44.31 15.16
CA TYR A 279 -17.52 -45.75 15.08
C TYR A 279 -18.62 -46.15 14.12
N SER A 280 -18.54 -47.39 13.66
CA SER A 280 -19.50 -48.05 12.80
C SER A 280 -19.85 -49.41 13.40
N THR A 281 -21.10 -49.85 13.24
CA THR A 281 -21.56 -51.21 13.60
C THR A 281 -22.01 -52.01 12.37
N ASP A 282 -21.80 -51.48 11.16
CA ASP A 282 -22.29 -52.01 9.89
C ASP A 282 -21.17 -52.30 8.87
N ASN A 283 -19.99 -52.69 9.37
CA ASN A 283 -18.76 -52.92 8.60
C ASN A 283 -18.17 -51.68 7.92
N GLY A 284 -18.32 -50.51 8.54
CA GLY A 284 -17.79 -49.25 8.03
C GLY A 284 -18.65 -48.62 6.93
N ALA A 285 -19.90 -49.07 6.74
CA ALA A 285 -20.80 -48.46 5.76
C ALA A 285 -21.31 -47.09 6.23
N THR A 286 -21.54 -46.93 7.54
CA THR A 286 -21.86 -45.64 8.16
C THR A 286 -21.03 -45.44 9.44
N PHE A 287 -20.50 -44.23 9.62
CA PHE A 287 -19.76 -43.82 10.81
C PHE A 287 -20.53 -42.73 11.55
N GLN A 288 -20.51 -42.80 12.88
CA GLN A 288 -21.16 -41.84 13.76
C GLN A 288 -20.22 -41.43 14.91
N PRO A 289 -20.29 -40.17 15.38
CA PRO A 289 -19.43 -39.69 16.46
C PRO A 289 -19.75 -40.39 17.77
N LEU A 290 -18.71 -40.70 18.54
CA LEU A 290 -18.78 -41.36 19.83
C LEU A 290 -18.64 -40.35 20.97
N THR A 291 -19.60 -40.37 21.90
CA THR A 291 -19.53 -39.58 23.14
C THR A 291 -19.06 -40.48 24.29
N GLY A 292 -18.06 -40.03 25.06
CA GLY A 292 -17.58 -40.77 26.24
C GLY A 292 -16.74 -42.02 25.97
N TYR A 293 -16.18 -42.18 24.76
CA TYR A 293 -15.27 -43.27 24.36
C TYR A 293 -15.75 -44.70 24.63
N THR A 294 -17.05 -44.89 24.84
CA THR A 294 -17.65 -46.20 25.13
C THR A 294 -18.78 -46.47 24.15
N ILE A 295 -18.61 -47.46 23.30
CA ILE A 295 -19.69 -47.91 22.40
C ILE A 295 -20.63 -48.78 23.22
N THR A 296 -21.87 -48.35 23.41
CA THR A 296 -22.82 -49.03 24.29
C THR A 296 -23.66 -50.06 23.55
N GLY A 297 -23.94 -51.20 24.18
CA GLY A 297 -24.95 -52.16 23.72
C GLY A 297 -24.63 -52.92 22.43
N VAL A 298 -23.37 -53.17 22.13
CA VAL A 298 -22.94 -53.96 20.96
C VAL A 298 -23.26 -55.43 21.17
N ASN A 299 -23.97 -56.07 20.24
CA ASN A 299 -24.17 -57.52 20.30
C ASN A 299 -22.83 -58.25 20.18
N VAL A 300 -22.58 -59.22 21.05
CA VAL A 300 -21.32 -59.99 21.06
C VAL A 300 -21.05 -60.67 19.70
N GLU A 301 -22.10 -61.11 19.00
CA GLU A 301 -22.01 -61.73 17.66
C GLU A 301 -21.71 -60.74 16.53
N ASP A 302 -21.90 -59.44 16.75
CA ASP A 302 -21.68 -58.38 15.76
C ASP A 302 -20.37 -57.62 15.97
N ILE A 303 -19.55 -57.98 16.97
CA ILE A 303 -18.28 -57.29 17.26
C ILE A 303 -17.37 -57.24 16.03
N SER A 304 -17.34 -58.29 15.21
CA SER A 304 -16.54 -58.33 13.98
C SER A 304 -16.98 -57.32 12.90
N LYS A 305 -18.16 -56.71 13.05
CA LYS A 305 -18.68 -55.67 12.17
C LYS A 305 -18.34 -54.26 12.67
N VAL A 306 -17.80 -54.14 13.89
CA VAL A 306 -17.48 -52.85 14.49
C VAL A 306 -16.17 -52.32 13.94
N GLN A 307 -16.21 -51.07 13.47
CA GLN A 307 -15.02 -50.32 13.10
C GLN A 307 -14.98 -49.03 13.91
N VAL A 308 -13.78 -48.58 14.25
CA VAL A 308 -13.51 -47.35 14.97
C VAL A 308 -12.51 -46.57 14.16
N ARG A 309 -12.72 -45.26 14.00
CA ARG A 309 -11.75 -44.40 13.34
C ARG A 309 -11.49 -43.10 14.09
N ILE A 310 -10.26 -42.61 13.98
CA ILE A 310 -9.82 -41.31 14.48
C ILE A 310 -9.29 -40.49 13.33
N LYS A 311 -9.62 -39.20 13.29
CA LYS A 311 -9.13 -38.30 12.24
C LYS A 311 -7.74 -37.79 12.63
N VAL A 312 -6.73 -38.02 11.81
CA VAL A 312 -5.42 -37.35 11.89
C VAL A 312 -5.62 -35.87 11.60
N LEU A 313 -4.92 -35.03 12.37
CA LEU A 313 -4.94 -33.59 12.22
C LEU A 313 -3.59 -33.13 11.70
N ASP A 314 -3.60 -32.07 10.91
CA ASP A 314 -2.43 -31.32 10.51
C ASP A 314 -2.20 -30.30 11.64
N ASP A 315 -1.11 -30.42 12.37
CA ASP A 315 -0.77 -29.52 13.45
C ASP A 315 0.22 -28.44 12.98
N ASP A 316 0.44 -27.44 13.83
CA ASP A 316 1.31 -26.31 13.49
C ASP A 316 2.74 -26.69 13.87
N GLY A 317 3.56 -26.99 12.86
CA GLY A 317 4.98 -27.34 12.99
C GLY A 317 5.80 -26.24 13.67
N GLN A 318 5.33 -24.98 13.60
CA GLN A 318 5.98 -23.81 14.17
C GLN A 318 5.37 -23.40 15.53
N ASP A 319 4.56 -24.23 16.20
CA ASP A 319 3.96 -23.89 17.51
C ASP A 319 5.01 -23.74 18.63
N THR A 320 5.52 -22.51 18.76
CA THR A 320 6.51 -22.14 19.77
C THR A 320 5.95 -22.10 21.20
N THR A 321 4.62 -22.21 21.39
CA THR A 321 3.98 -22.08 22.73
C THR A 321 4.19 -23.32 23.60
N LYS A 322 4.49 -24.47 23.00
CA LYS A 322 4.71 -25.74 23.71
C LYS A 322 6.14 -25.94 24.23
N GLY A 323 7.04 -24.98 23.94
CA GLY A 323 8.40 -24.94 24.46
C GLY A 323 9.37 -25.88 23.73
N PRO A 324 10.69 -25.76 23.95
CA PRO A 324 11.74 -26.35 23.09
C PRO A 324 11.89 -27.88 23.18
N LEU A 325 10.94 -28.59 23.82
CA LEU A 325 10.91 -30.05 23.98
C LEU A 325 9.66 -30.71 23.39
N HIS A 326 8.67 -29.90 23.00
CA HIS A 326 7.51 -30.31 22.21
C HIS A 326 7.65 -29.54 20.89
N HIS A 327 8.02 -30.23 19.83
CA HIS A 327 8.14 -29.67 18.49
C HIS A 327 7.32 -30.59 17.64
N ASN A 328 6.31 -30.02 16.98
CA ASN A 328 5.44 -30.68 16.03
C ASN A 328 6.18 -30.91 14.69
N GLN A 329 7.50 -31.08 14.74
CA GLN A 329 8.34 -31.33 13.57
C GLN A 329 9.14 -32.59 13.84
N ASN A 330 9.27 -33.43 12.82
CA ASN A 330 9.94 -34.72 12.90
C ASN A 330 9.38 -35.61 14.04
N GLU A 331 8.06 -35.65 14.23
CA GLU A 331 7.42 -36.36 15.34
C GLU A 331 7.40 -37.90 15.20
N GLY A 332 7.68 -38.57 16.32
CA GLY A 332 7.65 -40.03 16.42
C GLY A 332 8.97 -40.71 16.05
N GLU A 333 8.89 -41.93 15.51
CA GLU A 333 10.06 -42.77 15.27
C GLU A 333 10.67 -42.49 13.88
N ASN A 334 11.95 -42.12 13.85
CA ASN A 334 12.73 -41.99 12.61
C ASN A 334 12.84 -43.35 11.88
N THR A 335 12.32 -43.43 10.65
CA THR A 335 12.29 -44.68 9.86
C THR A 335 13.55 -44.94 9.03
N GLY A 336 14.52 -44.05 9.07
CA GLY A 336 15.77 -44.09 8.32
C GLY A 336 15.97 -42.87 7.43
N PRO A 337 17.22 -42.58 7.00
CA PRO A 337 17.52 -41.38 6.23
C PRO A 337 16.89 -41.43 4.84
N GLN A 338 16.28 -40.32 4.43
CA GLN A 338 15.84 -40.08 3.07
C GLN A 338 17.05 -39.75 2.17
N GLY A 339 16.94 -40.14 0.90
CA GLY A 339 17.98 -39.94 -0.10
C GLY A 339 17.71 -38.73 -0.97
N MET A 340 18.73 -37.93 -1.23
CA MET A 340 18.71 -36.95 -2.31
C MET A 340 19.52 -37.43 -3.52
N THR A 341 19.18 -36.96 -4.72
CA THR A 341 19.90 -37.32 -5.95
C THR A 341 20.90 -36.24 -6.29
N ILE A 342 22.20 -36.55 -6.20
CA ILE A 342 23.28 -35.69 -6.70
C ILE A 342 23.96 -36.41 -7.85
N ASP A 343 23.99 -35.80 -9.04
CA ASP A 343 24.65 -36.36 -10.23
C ASP A 343 24.16 -37.77 -10.62
N ASN A 344 22.85 -38.01 -10.48
CA ASN A 344 22.21 -39.32 -10.65
C ASN A 344 22.68 -40.41 -9.66
N VAL A 345 23.29 -40.01 -8.54
CA VAL A 345 23.70 -40.90 -7.45
C VAL A 345 22.86 -40.57 -6.21
N GLN A 346 22.22 -41.58 -5.64
CA GLN A 346 21.52 -41.45 -4.36
C GLN A 346 22.51 -41.20 -3.22
N LYS A 347 22.23 -40.19 -2.40
CA LYS A 347 23.03 -39.78 -1.25
C LYS A 347 22.10 -39.59 -0.05
N THR A 348 22.33 -40.35 1.02
CA THR A 348 21.51 -40.33 2.24
C THR A 348 22.23 -39.68 3.42
N ASP A 349 23.43 -39.17 3.19
CA ASP A 349 24.31 -38.63 4.23
C ASP A 349 24.65 -37.16 4.00
N MET A 350 23.96 -36.47 3.08
CA MET A 350 24.24 -35.07 2.72
C MET A 350 23.46 -34.07 3.57
N VAL A 351 22.28 -34.47 4.06
CA VAL A 351 21.35 -33.67 4.85
C VAL A 351 21.14 -34.41 6.17
N ASP A 352 21.33 -33.73 7.29
CA ASP A 352 21.08 -34.29 8.61
C ASP A 352 19.58 -34.18 8.94
N ASN A 353 19.06 -35.13 9.72
CA ASN A 353 17.65 -35.28 10.11
C ASN A 353 16.63 -35.44 8.97
N PHE A 354 17.05 -35.52 7.71
CA PHE A 354 16.14 -35.81 6.59
C PHE A 354 15.71 -37.28 6.61
N ALA A 355 14.53 -37.58 7.14
CA ALA A 355 13.97 -38.92 7.34
C ALA A 355 12.44 -38.87 7.21
N VAL A 356 11.76 -40.03 7.24
CA VAL A 356 10.31 -40.04 7.46
C VAL A 356 10.07 -40.38 8.92
N PHE A 357 9.31 -39.56 9.62
CA PHE A 357 8.98 -39.74 11.03
C PHE A 357 7.55 -40.29 11.17
N LYS A 358 7.38 -41.25 12.10
CA LYS A 358 6.11 -41.98 12.27
C LYS A 358 5.72 -42.10 13.73
N GLU A 359 4.65 -41.40 14.09
CA GLU A 359 3.99 -41.44 15.39
C GLU A 359 3.02 -42.64 15.45
N GLY A 360 2.88 -43.31 16.59
CA GLY A 360 2.25 -44.63 16.68
C GLY A 360 1.03 -44.66 17.58
N VAL A 361 -0.16 -44.86 17.02
CA VAL A 361 -1.43 -44.89 17.78
C VAL A 361 -2.01 -46.30 17.86
N LYS A 362 -2.12 -46.84 19.07
CA LYS A 362 -2.66 -48.19 19.33
C LYS A 362 -4.05 -48.15 19.94
N LEU A 363 -4.93 -49.07 19.54
CA LEU A 363 -6.26 -49.21 20.14
C LEU A 363 -6.32 -50.41 21.10
N SER A 364 -6.71 -50.16 22.34
CA SER A 364 -7.12 -51.17 23.32
C SER A 364 -8.62 -51.06 23.59
N VAL A 365 -9.30 -52.21 23.69
CA VAL A 365 -10.74 -52.26 23.96
C VAL A 365 -11.02 -53.07 25.22
N THR A 366 -11.79 -52.49 26.14
CA THR A 366 -12.24 -53.15 27.37
C THR A 366 -13.75 -53.40 27.31
N PRO A 367 -14.20 -54.67 27.24
CA PRO A 367 -15.62 -55.01 27.24
C PRO A 367 -16.22 -55.00 28.64
N SER A 368 -17.52 -54.71 28.75
CA SER A 368 -18.30 -54.90 29.99
C SER A 368 -18.86 -56.32 30.17
N SER A 369 -18.80 -57.18 29.14
CA SER A 369 -19.31 -58.56 29.22
C SER A 369 -18.28 -59.54 29.80
N SER A 370 -18.73 -60.42 30.72
CA SER A 370 -17.93 -61.53 31.30
C SER A 370 -17.56 -62.63 30.30
N TYR A 371 -18.16 -62.61 29.10
CA TYR A 371 -17.90 -63.55 28.02
C TYR A 371 -16.75 -63.09 27.10
N LEU A 372 -16.23 -61.89 27.33
CA LEU A 372 -15.16 -61.30 26.55
C LEU A 372 -13.99 -60.91 27.47
N LEU A 373 -12.79 -60.98 26.92
CA LEU A 373 -11.58 -60.51 27.58
C LEU A 373 -11.12 -59.19 26.92
N PRO A 374 -10.56 -58.24 27.70
CA PRO A 374 -9.96 -57.03 27.15
C PRO A 374 -8.83 -57.34 26.17
N THR A 375 -8.58 -56.42 25.24
CA THR A 375 -7.47 -56.53 24.29
C THR A 375 -6.13 -56.53 25.02
N THR A 376 -5.30 -57.54 24.77
CA THR A 376 -3.93 -57.61 25.26
C THR A 376 -2.95 -56.95 24.29
N ASN A 377 -1.76 -56.58 24.76
CA ASN A 377 -0.72 -55.96 23.93
C ASN A 377 -0.39 -56.72 22.63
N ALA A 378 -0.54 -58.06 22.61
CA ALA A 378 -0.26 -58.88 21.43
C ALA A 378 -1.33 -58.76 20.33
N ASN A 379 -2.54 -58.31 20.70
CA ASN A 379 -3.70 -58.18 19.81
C ASN A 379 -4.16 -56.72 19.63
N MET A 380 -3.32 -55.77 20.06
CA MET A 380 -3.49 -54.35 19.79
C MET A 380 -2.89 -54.02 18.43
N ALA A 381 -3.71 -53.51 17.53
CA ALA A 381 -3.28 -52.96 16.26
C ALA A 381 -2.73 -51.55 16.48
N GLU A 382 -1.71 -51.23 15.70
CA GLU A 382 -1.05 -49.93 15.67
C GLU A 382 -1.29 -49.31 14.30
N GLY A 383 -1.76 -48.07 14.30
CA GLY A 383 -1.72 -47.18 13.14
C GLY A 383 -0.58 -46.20 13.27
N LYS A 384 -0.07 -45.73 12.14
CA LYS A 384 1.01 -44.74 12.10
C LYS A 384 0.51 -43.41 11.55
N ILE A 385 0.80 -42.34 12.25
CA ILE A 385 0.69 -40.97 11.75
C ILE A 385 2.06 -40.63 11.15
N ILE A 386 2.08 -40.14 9.92
CA ILE A 386 3.29 -39.69 9.23
C ILE A 386 3.34 -38.18 9.37
N ASP A 387 4.31 -37.73 10.14
CA ASP A 387 4.65 -36.33 10.32
C ASP A 387 5.05 -35.71 8.97
N ASN A 388 4.47 -34.55 8.67
CA ASN A 388 4.72 -33.83 7.44
C ASN A 388 5.68 -32.65 7.58
N ASP A 389 6.02 -32.26 8.81
CA ASP A 389 6.77 -31.05 9.09
C ASP A 389 8.25 -31.37 9.35
N ASP A 390 9.09 -31.16 8.33
CA ASP A 390 10.48 -31.57 8.33
C ASP A 390 11.39 -30.52 9.01
N ASN A 391 12.22 -30.95 9.97
CA ASN A 391 13.30 -30.12 10.50
C ASN A 391 14.68 -30.67 10.09
N ILE A 392 15.29 -30.05 9.08
CA ILE A 392 16.51 -30.55 8.41
C ILE A 392 17.69 -29.59 8.48
N GLU A 393 18.90 -30.14 8.37
CA GLU A 393 20.14 -29.38 8.44
C GLU A 393 21.12 -29.72 7.30
N LEU A 394 21.50 -28.70 6.53
CA LEU A 394 22.48 -28.80 5.44
C LEU A 394 23.86 -28.43 5.96
N ASN A 395 24.55 -29.42 6.53
CA ASN A 395 25.87 -29.28 7.16
C ASN A 395 27.07 -29.64 6.25
N LYS A 396 26.81 -30.10 5.02
CA LYS A 396 27.84 -30.55 4.08
C LYS A 396 27.67 -29.82 2.75
N ASP A 397 28.78 -29.46 2.12
CA ASP A 397 28.74 -28.79 0.81
C ASP A 397 28.01 -29.68 -0.20
N ILE A 398 26.98 -29.13 -0.85
CA ILE A 398 26.23 -29.80 -1.92
C ILE A 398 26.67 -29.19 -3.24
N LYS A 399 27.14 -30.05 -4.14
CA LYS A 399 27.59 -29.66 -5.49
C LYS A 399 26.85 -30.46 -6.54
N GLY A 400 25.85 -29.83 -7.13
CA GLY A 400 25.03 -30.39 -8.19
C GLY A 400 25.62 -30.19 -9.58
N ASN A 401 25.29 -31.11 -10.47
CA ASN A 401 25.57 -31.00 -11.90
C ASN A 401 24.61 -30.02 -12.61
N ILE A 402 25.21 -29.16 -13.41
CA ILE A 402 24.60 -28.18 -14.32
C ILE A 402 23.53 -28.79 -15.24
N ALA A 403 23.71 -30.04 -15.69
CA ALA A 403 22.83 -30.64 -16.69
C ALA A 403 21.46 -31.08 -16.16
N ASN A 404 21.37 -31.44 -14.87
CA ASN A 404 20.17 -32.11 -14.33
C ASN A 404 19.56 -31.41 -13.09
N HIS A 405 20.22 -30.38 -12.54
CA HIS A 405 19.92 -29.78 -11.23
C HIS A 405 19.90 -30.82 -10.10
N THR A 406 20.42 -30.46 -8.93
CA THR A 406 20.23 -31.29 -7.72
C THR A 406 18.97 -30.80 -7.04
N ASN A 407 18.02 -31.68 -6.72
CA ASN A 407 16.77 -31.29 -6.06
C ASN A 407 16.75 -31.84 -4.62
N LEU A 408 16.30 -31.02 -3.68
CA LEU A 408 15.94 -31.38 -2.32
C LEU A 408 14.51 -30.89 -2.07
N ASN A 409 13.62 -31.79 -1.67
CA ASN A 409 12.21 -31.48 -1.41
C ASN A 409 11.83 -32.03 -0.04
N THR A 410 11.33 -31.18 0.85
CA THR A 410 10.70 -31.57 2.13
C THR A 410 9.20 -31.84 1.96
N ASN A 411 8.61 -31.37 0.85
CA ASN A 411 7.18 -31.53 0.50
C ASN A 411 6.28 -30.76 1.47
N ASP A 412 4.96 -30.71 1.20
CA ASP A 412 4.03 -29.94 2.05
C ASP A 412 4.13 -30.29 3.54
N GLY A 413 4.14 -29.24 4.37
CA GLY A 413 4.32 -29.21 5.82
C GLY A 413 4.93 -27.87 6.25
N ASP A 414 4.87 -27.54 7.54
CA ASP A 414 5.52 -26.38 8.12
C ASP A 414 7.00 -26.70 8.38
N ASP A 415 7.87 -26.54 7.39
CA ASP A 415 9.24 -27.05 7.43
C ASP A 415 10.24 -26.06 8.03
N THR A 416 11.35 -26.60 8.57
CA THR A 416 12.51 -25.82 8.99
C THR A 416 13.79 -26.31 8.32
N VAL A 417 14.43 -25.44 7.53
CA VAL A 417 15.70 -25.73 6.87
C VAL A 417 16.85 -24.88 7.41
N SER A 418 17.82 -25.51 8.07
CA SER A 418 19.04 -24.86 8.54
C SER A 418 20.21 -25.04 7.57
N ILE A 419 20.64 -23.97 6.91
CA ILE A 419 21.72 -23.96 5.91
C ILE A 419 23.04 -23.54 6.57
N LYS A 420 24.01 -24.46 6.59
CA LYS A 420 25.31 -24.27 7.24
C LYS A 420 26.52 -24.61 6.35
N ALA A 421 26.29 -24.99 5.10
CA ALA A 421 27.31 -25.33 4.12
C ALA A 421 27.00 -24.75 2.73
N ASN A 422 27.98 -24.77 1.83
CA ASN A 422 27.83 -24.16 0.50
C ASN A 422 26.92 -24.99 -0.40
N LEU A 423 26.10 -24.30 -1.20
CA LEU A 423 25.13 -24.90 -2.10
C LEU A 423 25.45 -24.48 -3.53
N GLU A 424 25.74 -25.46 -4.40
CA GLU A 424 26.04 -25.22 -5.81
C GLU A 424 25.09 -26.03 -6.70
N ASN A 425 24.37 -25.35 -7.59
CA ASN A 425 23.36 -25.93 -8.49
C ASN A 425 22.28 -26.80 -7.80
N LEU A 426 21.81 -26.34 -6.63
CA LEU A 426 20.76 -26.99 -5.83
C LEU A 426 19.43 -26.23 -5.95
N HIS A 427 18.34 -26.94 -6.21
CA HIS A 427 16.98 -26.46 -6.04
C HIS A 427 16.44 -27.06 -4.75
N LEU A 428 16.29 -26.22 -3.72
CA LEU A 428 15.64 -26.56 -2.46
C LEU A 428 14.18 -26.10 -2.55
N ASN A 429 13.25 -27.01 -2.28
CA ASN A 429 11.81 -26.78 -2.29
C ASN A 429 11.24 -27.24 -0.94
N THR A 430 10.49 -26.37 -0.26
CA THR A 430 9.80 -26.73 0.99
C THR A 430 8.32 -27.05 0.84
N GLY A 431 7.73 -26.86 -0.34
CA GLY A 431 6.33 -27.22 -0.58
C GLY A 431 5.38 -26.21 0.03
N SER A 432 4.14 -26.62 0.34
CA SER A 432 3.15 -25.73 0.96
C SER A 432 3.23 -25.82 2.48
N GLY A 433 3.17 -24.69 3.18
CA GLY A 433 3.24 -24.61 4.65
C GLY A 433 3.93 -23.32 5.08
N ASN A 434 3.94 -23.04 6.38
CA ASN A 434 4.65 -21.90 6.94
C ASN A 434 6.12 -22.28 7.19
N ASP A 435 6.96 -22.04 6.19
CA ASP A 435 8.31 -22.56 6.17
C ASP A 435 9.34 -21.59 6.76
N VAL A 436 10.39 -22.13 7.37
CA VAL A 436 11.48 -21.36 7.97
C VAL A 436 12.83 -21.78 7.40
N VAL A 437 13.53 -20.86 6.72
CA VAL A 437 14.90 -21.07 6.24
C VAL A 437 15.92 -20.21 6.99
N ASN A 438 16.91 -20.84 7.61
CA ASN A 438 17.94 -20.19 8.42
C ASN A 438 19.35 -20.34 7.82
N PHE A 439 20.01 -19.22 7.51
CA PHE A 439 21.43 -19.18 7.14
C PHE A 439 22.30 -18.92 8.38
N ASP A 440 22.62 -19.97 9.12
CA ASP A 440 23.27 -19.87 10.44
C ASP A 440 24.80 -19.82 10.42
N LYS A 441 25.40 -20.09 9.27
CA LYS A 441 26.85 -20.01 9.04
C LYS A 441 27.15 -19.22 7.78
N PRO A 442 28.37 -18.65 7.66
CA PRO A 442 28.77 -18.05 6.41
C PRO A 442 28.73 -19.09 5.29
N VAL A 443 27.93 -18.84 4.25
CA VAL A 443 27.74 -19.76 3.13
C VAL A 443 27.75 -19.05 1.79
N THR A 444 28.12 -19.78 0.76
CA THR A 444 27.93 -19.39 -0.64
C THR A 444 26.83 -20.22 -1.26
N ILE A 445 25.84 -19.56 -1.85
CA ILE A 445 24.87 -20.17 -2.75
C ILE A 445 25.21 -19.73 -4.19
N SER A 446 25.41 -20.69 -5.08
CA SER A 446 25.91 -20.39 -6.42
C SER A 446 25.35 -21.29 -7.51
N GLY A 447 24.81 -20.69 -8.56
CA GLY A 447 24.38 -21.39 -9.76
C GLY A 447 25.30 -21.15 -10.96
N THR A 448 25.17 -22.01 -11.96
CA THR A 448 25.52 -21.66 -13.34
C THR A 448 24.30 -21.12 -14.06
N ALA A 449 24.47 -20.17 -14.99
CA ALA A 449 23.33 -19.75 -15.80
C ALA A 449 23.09 -20.81 -16.88
N ASN A 450 21.86 -21.32 -16.99
CA ASN A 450 21.52 -22.28 -18.03
C ASN A 450 21.67 -21.65 -19.42
N SER A 451 22.16 -22.43 -20.38
CA SER A 451 22.31 -21.95 -21.76
C SER A 451 20.93 -21.68 -22.36
N GLY A 452 20.55 -20.41 -22.47
CA GLY A 452 19.31 -19.99 -23.14
C GLY A 452 18.13 -19.60 -22.22
N SER A 453 18.26 -19.71 -20.90
CA SER A 453 17.32 -19.12 -19.94
C SER A 453 18.08 -18.28 -18.91
N ASN A 454 17.54 -17.13 -18.53
CA ASN A 454 18.07 -16.31 -17.44
C ASN A 454 17.82 -16.95 -16.05
N ALA A 455 17.60 -18.26 -15.99
CA ALA A 455 17.28 -18.99 -14.77
C ALA A 455 18.54 -19.25 -13.94
N ASN A 456 18.45 -18.99 -12.65
CA ASN A 456 19.45 -19.36 -11.66
C ASN A 456 19.39 -20.88 -11.43
N SER A 457 20.52 -21.59 -11.54
CA SER A 457 20.56 -23.04 -11.23
C SER A 457 20.62 -23.33 -9.72
N THR A 458 20.65 -22.30 -8.87
CA THR A 458 20.46 -22.47 -7.41
C THR A 458 19.27 -21.65 -6.98
N SER A 459 18.24 -22.35 -6.50
CA SER A 459 17.00 -21.77 -5.99
C SER A 459 16.67 -22.34 -4.62
N ILE A 460 16.11 -21.50 -3.78
CA ILE A 460 15.48 -21.86 -2.52
C ILE A 460 14.05 -21.33 -2.64
N ASP A 461 13.08 -22.23 -2.70
CA ASP A 461 11.70 -21.95 -3.06
C ASP A 461 10.76 -22.45 -1.94
N LEU A 462 10.06 -21.54 -1.26
CA LEU A 462 9.17 -21.84 -0.12
C LEU A 462 7.66 -21.88 -0.50
N TYR A 463 7.33 -21.47 -1.72
CA TYR A 463 6.00 -21.61 -2.33
C TYR A 463 4.85 -20.88 -1.61
N THR A 464 4.04 -21.57 -0.80
CA THR A 464 2.75 -21.04 -0.31
C THR A 464 2.65 -21.19 1.19
N GLY A 465 2.49 -20.08 1.89
CA GLY A 465 2.35 -20.02 3.34
C GLY A 465 2.98 -18.74 3.89
N ASP A 466 2.92 -18.56 5.20
CA ASP A 466 3.55 -17.43 5.88
C ASP A 466 5.02 -17.76 6.15
N ASP A 467 5.88 -17.52 5.15
CA ASP A 467 7.26 -18.00 5.17
C ASP A 467 8.26 -17.02 5.81
N VAL A 468 9.30 -17.57 6.44
CA VAL A 468 10.36 -16.79 7.10
C VAL A 468 11.75 -17.19 6.61
N VAL A 469 12.52 -16.22 6.14
CA VAL A 469 13.94 -16.40 5.80
C VAL A 469 14.83 -15.54 6.70
N ASN A 470 15.75 -16.19 7.42
CA ASN A 470 16.70 -15.52 8.32
C ASN A 470 18.13 -15.61 7.81
N ILE A 471 18.74 -14.48 7.46
CA ILE A 471 20.17 -14.37 7.11
C ILE A 471 20.99 -14.09 8.36
N ASN A 472 21.24 -15.11 9.19
CA ASN A 472 21.92 -14.99 10.49
C ASN A 472 23.46 -14.87 10.41
N ALA A 473 24.04 -15.23 9.26
CA ALA A 473 25.46 -15.15 8.97
C ALA A 473 25.69 -14.74 7.51
N ASP A 474 26.92 -14.29 7.19
CA ASP A 474 27.24 -13.71 5.88
C ASP A 474 26.86 -14.65 4.72
N LEU A 475 26.03 -14.16 3.80
CA LEU A 475 25.55 -14.88 2.63
C LEU A 475 26.23 -14.34 1.37
N THR A 476 26.91 -15.22 0.63
CA THR A 476 27.39 -14.91 -0.71
C THR A 476 26.44 -15.49 -1.76
N MET A 477 25.93 -14.64 -2.66
CA MET A 477 25.06 -15.06 -3.77
C MET A 477 25.78 -14.93 -5.12
N ASN A 478 25.64 -15.93 -5.97
CA ASN A 478 26.14 -15.87 -7.34
C ASN A 478 25.25 -16.65 -8.29
N LYS A 479 24.38 -15.95 -9.05
CA LYS A 479 23.40 -16.59 -9.93
C LYS A 479 22.47 -17.52 -9.13
N ALA A 480 21.90 -16.97 -8.06
CA ALA A 480 21.06 -17.66 -7.11
C ALA A 480 19.80 -16.85 -6.82
N SER A 481 18.71 -17.56 -6.52
CA SER A 481 17.44 -16.97 -6.08
C SER A 481 16.99 -17.54 -4.75
N ILE A 482 16.33 -16.70 -3.95
CA ILE A 482 15.54 -17.10 -2.79
C ILE A 482 14.12 -16.59 -3.07
N ASN A 483 13.13 -17.46 -3.05
CA ASN A 483 11.74 -17.16 -3.33
C ASN A 483 10.92 -17.63 -2.14
N LEU A 484 10.32 -16.69 -1.41
CA LEU A 484 9.49 -17.00 -0.25
C LEU A 484 8.11 -17.42 -0.77
N GLY A 485 7.28 -16.48 -1.20
CA GLY A 485 5.95 -16.78 -1.74
C GLY A 485 5.84 -16.87 -3.27
N ALA A 486 4.66 -17.34 -3.70
CA ALA A 486 4.21 -17.31 -5.08
C ALA A 486 3.92 -15.88 -5.58
N THR A 487 4.18 -15.63 -6.86
CA THR A 487 3.91 -14.34 -7.52
C THR A 487 2.83 -14.51 -8.60
N THR A 488 1.93 -13.55 -8.74
CA THR A 488 0.89 -13.59 -9.76
C THR A 488 1.02 -12.46 -10.76
N ASN A 489 0.83 -12.81 -12.02
CA ASN A 489 0.86 -11.88 -13.15
C ASN A 489 -0.57 -11.55 -13.65
N ASP A 490 -1.60 -11.89 -12.88
CA ASP A 490 -3.01 -11.71 -13.26
C ASP A 490 -3.71 -10.76 -12.26
N PRO A 491 -4.14 -9.56 -12.69
CA PRO A 491 -4.83 -8.60 -11.83
C PRO A 491 -6.19 -9.10 -11.31
N ASN A 492 -6.75 -10.16 -11.90
CA ASN A 492 -8.02 -10.75 -11.46
C ASN A 492 -7.84 -11.92 -10.47
N TYR A 493 -6.59 -12.30 -10.17
CA TYR A 493 -6.30 -13.43 -9.30
C TYR A 493 -6.04 -12.93 -7.88
N ASN A 494 -6.75 -13.49 -6.90
CA ASN A 494 -6.49 -13.24 -5.49
C ASN A 494 -5.34 -14.14 -5.03
N ALA A 495 -4.12 -13.70 -5.33
CA ALA A 495 -2.90 -14.37 -4.91
C ALA A 495 -2.65 -14.35 -3.41
N HIS A 496 -3.20 -13.37 -2.69
CA HIS A 496 -2.91 -13.14 -1.26
C HIS A 496 -3.08 -14.40 -0.41
N ASP A 497 -4.16 -15.17 -0.62
CA ASP A 497 -4.43 -16.38 0.17
C ASP A 497 -3.45 -17.52 -0.16
N ALA A 498 -2.77 -17.46 -1.31
CA ALA A 498 -1.87 -18.50 -1.79
C ALA A 498 -0.39 -18.14 -1.59
N SER A 499 -0.03 -16.88 -1.36
CA SER A 499 1.35 -16.44 -1.24
C SER A 499 1.76 -16.08 0.20
N GLY A 500 0.80 -15.90 1.10
CA GLY A 500 1.01 -15.67 2.53
C GLY A 500 1.64 -14.32 2.89
N THR A 501 2.02 -14.20 4.16
CA THR A 501 2.65 -13.04 4.80
C THR A 501 4.12 -13.39 5.04
N ASN A 502 5.02 -12.94 4.17
CA ASN A 502 6.40 -13.41 4.20
C ASN A 502 7.34 -12.46 4.94
N GLU A 503 8.34 -13.01 5.65
CA GLU A 503 9.34 -12.22 6.39
C GLU A 503 10.77 -12.54 5.94
N LEU A 504 11.51 -11.51 5.50
CA LEU A 504 12.94 -11.58 5.23
C LEU A 504 13.74 -10.79 6.27
N ASN A 505 14.48 -11.52 7.11
CA ASN A 505 15.33 -10.97 8.16
C ASN A 505 16.81 -10.98 7.78
N ILE A 506 17.35 -9.81 7.45
CA ILE A 506 18.77 -9.62 7.10
C ILE A 506 19.56 -9.23 8.35
N ASN A 507 20.05 -10.25 9.07
CA ASN A 507 20.81 -10.11 10.32
C ASN A 507 22.34 -10.06 10.10
N ALA A 508 22.80 -10.35 8.89
CA ALA A 508 24.20 -10.36 8.45
C ALA A 508 24.34 -9.89 6.99
N ASN A 509 25.57 -9.82 6.46
CA ASN A 509 25.79 -9.24 5.14
C ASN A 509 25.32 -10.16 4.00
N ILE A 510 24.85 -9.57 2.90
CA ILE A 510 24.58 -10.28 1.65
C ILE A 510 25.46 -9.70 0.54
N ILE A 511 26.32 -10.52 -0.07
CA ILE A 511 27.26 -10.09 -1.10
C ILE A 511 27.02 -10.88 -2.40
N GLY A 512 26.54 -10.18 -3.43
CA GLY A 512 26.35 -10.71 -4.78
C GLY A 512 27.62 -10.60 -5.64
N GLN A 513 27.98 -11.66 -6.38
CA GLN A 513 29.20 -11.71 -7.22
C GLN A 513 28.98 -11.58 -8.73
N ALA A 514 27.78 -11.23 -9.19
CA ALA A 514 27.41 -11.23 -10.61
C ALA A 514 27.41 -9.81 -11.24
N ASN A 515 28.03 -9.67 -12.42
CA ASN A 515 28.07 -8.39 -13.16
C ASN A 515 26.69 -7.84 -13.60
N ASP A 516 25.67 -8.70 -13.67
CA ASP A 516 24.29 -8.35 -14.00
C ASP A 516 23.41 -8.89 -12.89
N TRP A 517 23.53 -8.27 -11.71
CA TRP A 517 22.92 -8.73 -10.48
C TRP A 517 21.39 -8.66 -10.51
N ARG A 518 20.82 -7.70 -11.26
CA ARG A 518 19.37 -7.50 -11.42
C ARG A 518 18.63 -8.76 -11.84
N ASN A 519 19.28 -9.64 -12.61
CA ASN A 519 18.69 -10.91 -13.08
C ASN A 519 19.36 -12.16 -12.50
N LYS A 520 20.34 -12.01 -11.60
CA LYS A 520 21.21 -13.12 -11.16
C LYS A 520 21.23 -13.31 -9.66
N ASN A 521 21.03 -12.28 -8.86
CA ASN A 521 20.96 -12.42 -7.41
C ASN A 521 19.65 -11.80 -6.95
N THR A 522 18.62 -12.63 -6.83
CA THR A 522 17.26 -12.16 -6.58
C THR A 522 16.74 -12.74 -5.27
N VAL A 523 16.05 -11.91 -4.50
CA VAL A 523 15.19 -12.36 -3.42
C VAL A 523 13.77 -11.90 -3.74
N SER A 524 12.86 -12.83 -3.96
CA SER A 524 11.45 -12.57 -4.19
C SER A 524 10.66 -12.94 -2.94
N MET A 525 9.83 -12.04 -2.46
CA MET A 525 9.02 -12.33 -1.27
C MET A 525 7.69 -13.02 -1.58
N GLY A 526 7.23 -12.99 -2.84
CA GLY A 526 5.87 -13.40 -3.19
C GLY A 526 4.95 -12.19 -3.30
N ASP A 527 3.70 -12.40 -3.70
CA ASP A 527 2.64 -11.42 -3.42
C ASP A 527 2.24 -11.53 -1.93
N GLY A 528 1.50 -10.56 -1.37
CA GLY A 528 1.01 -10.65 0.01
C GLY A 528 1.43 -9.49 0.91
N GLU A 529 1.29 -9.69 2.21
CA GLU A 529 1.70 -8.70 3.21
C GLU A 529 3.15 -8.99 3.67
N ASP A 530 4.15 -8.52 2.93
CA ASP A 530 5.52 -8.92 3.19
C ASP A 530 6.33 -7.92 4.03
N THR A 531 7.24 -8.44 4.86
CA THR A 531 8.11 -7.65 5.73
C THR A 531 9.60 -7.90 5.47
N LEU A 532 10.32 -6.85 5.08
CA LEU A 532 11.77 -6.82 4.91
C LEU A 532 12.47 -6.07 6.04
N ASN A 533 13.25 -6.79 6.84
CA ASN A 533 13.95 -6.27 8.00
C ASN A 533 15.47 -6.26 7.78
N PHE A 534 16.10 -5.10 7.91
CA PHE A 534 17.55 -5.01 8.00
C PHE A 534 18.00 -4.71 9.43
N LYS A 535 18.91 -5.53 9.95
CA LYS A 535 19.57 -5.24 11.23
C LYS A 535 20.60 -4.11 11.08
N ASP A 536 20.79 -3.33 12.13
CA ASP A 536 21.79 -2.27 12.16
C ASP A 536 23.20 -2.76 11.80
N GLY A 537 23.85 -2.03 10.89
CA GLY A 537 25.24 -2.27 10.49
C GLY A 537 25.44 -3.30 9.38
N VAL A 538 24.38 -3.91 8.84
CA VAL A 538 24.51 -4.88 7.73
C VAL A 538 24.81 -4.19 6.40
N LYS A 539 25.54 -4.90 5.53
CA LYS A 539 25.80 -4.54 4.14
C LYS A 539 25.05 -5.47 3.20
N VAL A 540 24.35 -4.92 2.21
CA VAL A 540 23.82 -5.65 1.06
C VAL A 540 24.42 -5.08 -0.22
N GLU A 541 24.97 -5.95 -1.07
CA GLU A 541 25.69 -5.56 -2.28
C GLU A 541 25.31 -6.43 -3.48
N ASN A 542 25.00 -5.83 -4.63
CA ASN A 542 24.70 -6.53 -5.90
C ASN A 542 23.53 -7.53 -5.78
N VAL A 543 22.39 -7.08 -5.25
CA VAL A 543 21.18 -7.90 -5.02
C VAL A 543 19.94 -7.12 -5.46
N PHE A 544 19.01 -7.82 -6.11
CA PHE A 544 17.65 -7.32 -6.36
C PHE A 544 16.69 -7.97 -5.37
N ILE A 545 15.98 -7.15 -4.58
CA ILE A 545 14.94 -7.59 -3.66
C ILE A 545 13.60 -7.11 -4.22
N ASN A 546 12.68 -8.04 -4.45
CA ASN A 546 11.37 -7.80 -5.00
C ASN A 546 10.31 -8.31 -4.04
N MET A 547 9.49 -7.41 -3.50
CA MET A 547 8.40 -7.75 -2.58
C MET A 547 7.05 -7.94 -3.31
N ASN A 548 7.07 -7.91 -4.65
CA ASN A 548 5.92 -8.06 -5.55
C ASN A 548 4.66 -7.26 -5.13
N ALA A 549 3.45 -7.76 -5.41
CA ALA A 549 2.20 -7.06 -5.16
C ALA A 549 1.67 -7.32 -3.74
N GLY A 550 1.22 -6.28 -3.04
CA GLY A 550 0.56 -6.38 -1.73
C GLY A 550 1.01 -5.30 -0.75
N GLU A 551 0.67 -5.46 0.54
CA GLU A 551 1.00 -4.49 1.59
C GLU A 551 2.40 -4.73 2.16
N ASN A 552 3.40 -4.09 1.56
CA ASN A 552 4.79 -4.42 1.81
C ASN A 552 5.47 -3.42 2.74
N THR A 553 6.25 -3.89 3.72
CA THR A 553 7.03 -3.04 4.62
C THR A 553 8.52 -3.35 4.55
N ALA A 554 9.35 -2.35 4.25
CA ALA A 554 10.80 -2.46 4.35
C ALA A 554 11.38 -1.44 5.34
N LYS A 555 12.22 -1.90 6.28
CA LYS A 555 12.86 -1.01 7.26
C LYS A 555 14.33 -1.30 7.52
N GLY A 556 15.11 -0.24 7.71
CA GLY A 556 16.53 -0.36 8.06
C GLY A 556 17.12 0.90 8.68
N ASN A 557 18.05 0.71 9.61
CA ASN A 557 18.77 1.80 10.27
C ASN A 557 20.27 1.51 10.28
N GLY A 558 21.11 2.48 9.94
CA GLY A 558 22.57 2.27 9.99
C GLY A 558 23.09 1.22 9.01
N ILE A 559 22.44 1.04 7.85
CA ILE A 559 22.77 -0.01 6.88
C ILE A 559 23.62 0.53 5.72
N THR A 560 24.25 -0.38 4.96
CA THR A 560 24.97 -0.04 3.72
C THR A 560 24.38 -0.80 2.55
N LEU A 561 23.91 -0.09 1.52
CA LEU A 561 23.38 -0.66 0.28
C LEU A 561 24.25 -0.23 -0.90
N GLU A 562 24.75 -1.19 -1.68
CA GLU A 562 25.62 -0.94 -2.83
C GLU A 562 25.15 -1.73 -4.07
N ASN A 563 24.75 -1.07 -5.14
CA ASN A 563 24.17 -1.73 -6.33
C ASN A 563 22.96 -2.60 -5.96
N VAL A 564 21.98 -1.98 -5.29
CA VAL A 564 20.78 -2.66 -4.79
C VAL A 564 19.55 -2.07 -5.44
N ARG A 565 18.63 -2.94 -5.82
CA ARG A 565 17.27 -2.54 -6.20
C ARG A 565 16.30 -3.16 -5.22
N LEU A 566 15.35 -2.35 -4.77
CA LEU A 566 14.27 -2.73 -3.87
C LEU A 566 12.96 -2.26 -4.48
N ASP A 567 12.09 -3.19 -4.85
CA ASP A 567 10.74 -2.87 -5.35
C ASP A 567 9.70 -3.42 -4.37
N THR A 568 8.78 -2.57 -3.93
CA THR A 568 7.69 -2.92 -2.99
C THR A 568 6.34 -3.12 -3.65
N ALA A 569 6.26 -3.00 -4.98
CA ALA A 569 5.02 -3.08 -5.72
C ALA A 569 5.28 -3.42 -7.20
N THR A 570 4.34 -4.16 -7.79
CA THR A 570 4.24 -4.33 -9.25
C THR A 570 3.01 -3.59 -9.78
N SER A 571 2.83 -3.58 -11.11
CA SER A 571 1.63 -3.05 -11.77
C SER A 571 0.32 -3.77 -11.40
N TYR A 572 0.38 -4.80 -10.55
CA TYR A 572 -0.76 -5.62 -10.14
C TYR A 572 -1.22 -5.36 -8.68
N THR A 573 -0.55 -4.45 -7.97
CA THR A 573 -0.93 -4.01 -6.61
C THR A 573 -2.32 -3.36 -6.64
N LYS A 574 -3.23 -3.81 -5.77
CA LYS A 574 -4.64 -3.39 -5.82
C LYS A 574 -4.87 -2.06 -5.09
N ALA A 575 -5.97 -1.41 -5.46
CA ALA A 575 -6.45 -0.21 -4.77
C ALA A 575 -6.76 -0.50 -3.30
N GLY A 576 -6.10 0.22 -2.39
CA GLY A 576 -6.28 0.10 -0.94
C GLY A 576 -5.10 -0.53 -0.21
N GLU A 577 -4.25 -1.28 -0.89
CA GLU A 577 -3.00 -1.83 -0.34
C GLU A 577 -2.00 -0.70 -0.10
N THR A 578 -1.23 -0.74 0.99
CA THR A 578 -0.24 0.29 1.33
C THR A 578 1.13 -0.31 1.58
N SER A 579 2.11 0.11 0.79
CA SER A 579 3.52 -0.27 0.96
C SER A 579 4.35 0.88 1.53
N ASN A 580 5.22 0.57 2.48
CA ASN A 580 6.03 1.54 3.21
C ASN A 580 7.51 1.13 3.24
N ILE A 581 8.38 2.08 2.90
CA ILE A 581 9.84 1.94 3.05
C ILE A 581 10.34 3.01 4.03
N ASP A 582 11.02 2.61 5.10
CA ASP A 582 11.66 3.55 6.05
C ASP A 582 13.13 3.19 6.25
N PHE A 583 14.02 4.03 5.70
CA PHE A 583 15.45 3.92 5.89
C PHE A 583 16.02 5.14 6.61
N SER A 584 16.88 4.87 7.60
CA SER A 584 17.53 5.93 8.37
C SER A 584 19.02 5.72 8.59
N ASN A 585 19.78 6.82 8.71
CA ASN A 585 21.21 6.84 9.09
C ASN A 585 22.11 5.90 8.25
N SER A 586 21.80 5.74 6.96
CA SER A 586 22.36 4.69 6.11
C SER A 586 23.22 5.21 4.96
N ASN A 587 24.04 4.34 4.35
CA ASN A 587 24.91 4.67 3.22
C ASN A 587 24.44 3.96 1.95
N PHE A 588 24.07 4.71 0.92
CA PHE A 588 23.55 4.19 -0.35
C PHE A 588 24.49 4.53 -1.51
N THR A 589 24.87 3.54 -2.32
CA THR A 589 25.60 3.73 -3.56
C THR A 589 24.92 2.95 -4.68
N ASN A 590 24.46 3.62 -5.73
CA ASN A 590 23.74 3.01 -6.85
C ASN A 590 22.53 2.19 -6.34
N VAL A 591 21.61 2.88 -5.65
CA VAL A 591 20.42 2.27 -5.02
C VAL A 591 19.18 2.76 -5.75
N GLU A 592 18.35 1.81 -6.17
CA GLU A 592 17.08 2.02 -6.86
C GLU A 592 15.94 1.52 -5.98
N ILE A 593 15.03 2.42 -5.59
CA ILE A 593 13.83 2.10 -4.82
C ILE A 593 12.61 2.33 -5.71
N ASN A 594 11.78 1.29 -5.86
CA ASN A 594 10.58 1.25 -6.71
C ASN A 594 10.84 1.71 -8.15
N PHE A 595 11.82 1.08 -8.78
CA PHE A 595 12.18 1.44 -10.15
C PHE A 595 11.27 0.69 -11.14
N GLY A 596 10.54 1.40 -12.01
CA GLY A 596 9.76 0.75 -13.07
C GLY A 596 8.31 0.41 -12.73
N VAL A 597 7.73 1.06 -11.72
CA VAL A 597 6.27 1.27 -11.67
C VAL A 597 5.86 2.13 -12.89
N ASN A 598 5.55 1.44 -13.99
CA ASN A 598 5.03 2.03 -15.23
C ASN A 598 3.70 2.73 -14.95
N THR A 599 3.67 4.06 -14.97
CA THR A 599 3.12 4.93 -16.06
C THR A 599 1.90 4.47 -16.88
N ALA A 600 1.19 3.39 -16.54
CA ALA A 600 -0.09 3.07 -17.16
C ALA A 600 -1.20 3.76 -16.36
N ALA A 601 -1.68 4.89 -16.89
CA ALA A 601 -2.71 5.76 -16.32
C ALA A 601 -4.08 5.11 -15.99
N ASP A 602 -4.22 3.79 -16.11
CA ASP A 602 -5.49 3.05 -16.04
C ASP A 602 -5.52 1.92 -14.99
N VAL A 603 -4.52 1.81 -14.10
CA VAL A 603 -4.55 0.83 -13.00
C VAL A 603 -4.60 1.58 -11.67
N ASN A 604 -5.58 1.28 -10.84
CA ASN A 604 -5.72 1.87 -9.51
C ASN A 604 -4.67 1.21 -8.59
N LEU A 605 -3.44 1.73 -8.67
CA LEU A 605 -2.25 1.20 -8.00
C LEU A 605 -2.35 1.45 -6.49
N GLY A 606 -1.98 0.46 -5.67
CA GLY A 606 -1.88 0.62 -4.21
C GLY A 606 -0.95 1.76 -3.80
N VAL A 607 -1.13 2.23 -2.56
CA VAL A 607 -0.39 3.35 -1.97
C VAL A 607 1.08 2.97 -1.78
N GLN A 608 2.00 3.81 -2.23
CA GLN A 608 3.44 3.61 -1.98
C GLN A 608 4.06 4.83 -1.30
N ASN A 609 4.62 4.58 -0.11
CA ASN A 609 5.30 5.59 0.70
C ASN A 609 6.77 5.24 0.88
N VAL A 610 7.65 6.21 0.67
CA VAL A 610 9.09 6.07 0.90
C VAL A 610 9.58 7.17 1.81
N LYS A 611 10.32 6.79 2.85
CA LYS A 611 10.94 7.70 3.80
C LYS A 611 12.43 7.42 3.94
N LEU A 612 13.22 8.45 3.65
CA LEU A 612 14.68 8.42 3.73
C LEU A 612 15.15 9.49 4.71
N THR A 613 15.80 9.07 5.80
CA THR A 613 16.29 9.99 6.84
C THR A 613 17.80 9.89 7.03
N ASN A 614 18.54 11.00 6.98
CA ASN A 614 19.99 11.04 7.20
C ASN A 614 20.78 10.04 6.32
N ILE A 615 20.44 9.97 5.03
CA ILE A 615 21.13 9.08 4.09
C ILE A 615 22.38 9.76 3.52
N THR A 616 23.49 9.03 3.48
CA THR A 616 24.64 9.41 2.65
C THR A 616 24.53 8.66 1.33
N GLY A 617 24.20 9.38 0.25
CA GLY A 617 23.85 8.81 -1.05
C GLY A 617 24.83 9.13 -2.16
N TYR A 618 25.07 8.16 -3.04
CA TYR A 618 25.69 8.33 -4.35
C TYR A 618 24.81 7.62 -5.39
N HIS A 619 24.24 8.35 -6.35
CA HIS A 619 23.29 7.83 -7.35
C HIS A 619 22.13 7.05 -6.69
N VAL A 620 21.27 7.79 -5.99
CA VAL A 620 20.06 7.25 -5.36
C VAL A 620 18.85 7.62 -6.21
N THR A 621 18.06 6.62 -6.58
CA THR A 621 16.75 6.78 -7.19
C THR A 621 15.71 6.31 -6.19
N ALA A 622 14.81 7.18 -5.77
CA ALA A 622 13.70 6.84 -4.90
C ALA A 622 12.39 7.34 -5.51
N ASN A 623 11.56 6.38 -5.90
CA ASN A 623 10.25 6.64 -6.45
C ASN A 623 9.18 6.16 -5.45
N ALA A 624 8.13 6.94 -5.29
CA ALA A 624 6.95 6.57 -4.51
C ALA A 624 5.72 7.03 -5.30
N GLN A 625 4.65 6.25 -5.33
CA GLN A 625 3.43 6.68 -6.02
C GLN A 625 2.80 7.88 -5.30
N ASP A 626 2.67 7.79 -3.98
CA ASP A 626 1.87 8.74 -3.21
C ASP A 626 2.72 9.69 -2.39
N HIS A 627 3.65 9.17 -1.58
CA HIS A 627 4.41 10.01 -0.66
C HIS A 627 5.90 9.67 -0.62
N LEU A 628 6.74 10.68 -0.86
CA LEU A 628 8.18 10.61 -0.68
C LEU A 628 8.65 11.65 0.32
N GLU A 629 9.23 11.19 1.43
CA GLU A 629 9.90 12.02 2.43
C GLU A 629 11.42 11.80 2.40
N VAL A 630 12.19 12.87 2.20
CA VAL A 630 13.66 12.85 2.25
C VAL A 630 14.15 13.93 3.20
N LYS A 631 14.66 13.53 4.38
CA LYS A 631 15.06 14.46 5.44
C LYS A 631 16.46 14.22 5.96
N GLY A 632 17.30 15.24 5.98
CA GLY A 632 18.66 15.10 6.46
C GLY A 632 19.53 14.26 5.53
N GLY A 633 20.82 14.59 5.47
CA GLY A 633 21.80 13.77 4.76
C GLY A 633 22.42 14.44 3.54
N SER A 634 23.20 13.66 2.80
CA SER A 634 24.10 14.14 1.75
C SER A 634 24.10 13.20 0.56
N TYR A 635 23.60 13.66 -0.57
CA TYR A 635 23.49 12.94 -1.84
C TYR A 635 24.52 13.49 -2.83
N THR A 636 25.79 13.36 -2.45
CA THR A 636 26.92 14.00 -3.13
C THR A 636 27.63 13.00 -4.05
N GLY A 637 27.06 12.81 -5.24
CA GLY A 637 27.69 12.11 -6.35
C GLY A 637 26.70 11.31 -7.21
N GLY A 638 26.95 11.28 -8.52
CA GLY A 638 25.98 10.79 -9.51
C GLY A 638 24.76 11.72 -9.63
N ALA A 639 23.86 11.43 -10.57
CA ALA A 639 22.55 12.06 -10.63
C ALA A 639 21.59 11.32 -9.68
N ASN A 640 20.94 12.03 -8.76
CA ASN A 640 19.92 11.48 -7.88
C ASN A 640 18.53 11.80 -8.42
N TYR A 641 17.56 10.94 -8.12
CA TYR A 641 16.18 11.05 -8.63
C TYR A 641 15.21 10.81 -7.47
N PHE A 642 14.34 11.78 -7.22
CA PHE A 642 13.32 11.72 -6.19
C PHE A 642 11.98 12.01 -6.84
N SER A 643 11.07 11.03 -6.88
CA SER A 643 9.78 11.27 -7.52
C SER A 643 8.60 10.72 -6.76
N SER A 644 7.56 11.55 -6.65
CA SER A 644 6.26 11.17 -6.09
C SER A 644 5.21 12.23 -6.38
N LYS A 645 3.94 11.87 -6.14
CA LYS A 645 2.84 12.83 -6.10
C LYS A 645 3.00 13.82 -4.94
N ASP A 646 3.22 13.34 -3.72
CA ASP A 646 3.47 14.21 -2.56
C ASP A 646 4.94 14.10 -2.14
N ILE A 647 5.68 15.21 -2.22
CA ILE A 647 7.12 15.25 -1.91
C ILE A 647 7.37 16.15 -0.70
N VAL A 648 8.16 15.65 0.25
CA VAL A 648 8.71 16.43 1.37
C VAL A 648 10.21 16.30 1.38
N ILE A 649 10.91 17.42 1.21
CA ILE A 649 12.37 17.50 1.29
C ILE A 649 12.77 18.51 2.37
N ASP A 650 13.63 18.10 3.29
CA ASP A 650 14.15 18.99 4.35
C ASP A 650 15.61 18.68 4.71
N ASP A 651 16.42 19.72 4.84
CA ASP A 651 17.80 19.66 5.36
C ASP A 651 18.72 18.66 4.62
N ILE A 652 18.65 18.64 3.28
CA ILE A 652 19.50 17.78 2.46
C ILE A 652 20.53 18.58 1.66
N THR A 653 21.70 17.98 1.45
CA THR A 653 22.69 18.45 0.46
C THR A 653 22.68 17.51 -0.74
N VAL A 654 22.64 18.04 -1.96
CA VAL A 654 22.68 17.26 -3.21
C VAL A 654 23.77 17.78 -4.13
N ASP A 655 24.45 16.91 -4.89
CA ASP A 655 25.28 17.39 -6.00
C ASP A 655 24.42 17.71 -7.22
N GLN A 656 23.84 16.66 -7.82
CA GLN A 656 22.81 16.78 -8.84
C GLN A 656 21.57 15.98 -8.43
N ALA A 657 20.40 16.59 -8.56
CA ALA A 657 19.12 15.91 -8.31
C ALA A 657 18.04 16.34 -9.29
N SER A 658 17.18 15.40 -9.67
CA SER A 658 15.86 15.66 -10.26
C SER A 658 14.81 15.33 -9.21
N ILE A 659 13.87 16.25 -8.99
CA ILE A 659 12.80 16.11 -8.00
C ILE A 659 11.46 16.39 -8.69
N GLY A 660 10.45 15.53 -8.54
CA GLY A 660 9.08 15.86 -8.93
C GLY A 660 8.21 14.68 -9.31
N SER A 661 7.21 14.88 -10.16
CA SER A 661 6.27 13.83 -10.60
C SER A 661 6.40 13.64 -12.11
N PHE A 662 6.63 12.42 -12.59
CA PHE A 662 6.70 12.15 -14.05
C PHE A 662 5.37 11.65 -14.62
N SER A 663 4.27 11.99 -13.97
CA SER A 663 2.91 11.57 -14.35
C SER A 663 1.98 12.77 -14.43
N ASP A 664 0.94 12.67 -15.26
CA ASP A 664 -0.06 13.71 -15.52
C ASP A 664 -1.06 13.91 -14.35
N VAL A 665 -0.61 13.67 -13.12
CA VAL A 665 -1.41 13.79 -11.89
C VAL A 665 -0.96 15.01 -11.10
N SER A 666 -1.93 15.77 -10.60
CA SER A 666 -1.69 16.88 -9.68
C SER A 666 -0.87 16.43 -8.47
N SER A 667 0.20 17.16 -8.21
CA SER A 667 1.22 16.84 -7.23
C SER A 667 1.53 18.03 -6.32
N VAL A 668 2.09 17.73 -5.14
CA VAL A 668 2.47 18.75 -4.17
C VAL A 668 3.87 18.48 -3.64
N ALA A 669 4.74 19.47 -3.75
CA ALA A 669 6.09 19.41 -3.18
C ALA A 669 6.32 20.49 -2.14
N ASN A 670 6.87 20.09 -0.99
CA ASN A 670 7.29 20.98 0.09
C ASN A 670 8.79 20.79 0.33
N ILE A 671 9.59 21.78 -0.06
CA ILE A 671 11.05 21.71 -0.08
C ILE A 671 11.62 22.82 0.82
N SER A 672 12.39 22.44 1.82
CA SER A 672 13.01 23.35 2.79
C SER A 672 14.49 23.01 2.97
N ASN A 673 15.33 24.01 3.22
CA ASN A 673 16.76 23.82 3.54
C ASN A 673 17.54 22.91 2.56
N LEU A 674 17.12 22.82 1.29
CA LEU A 674 17.82 22.08 0.24
C LEU A 674 19.08 22.84 -0.17
N VAL A 675 20.25 22.18 -0.21
CA VAL A 675 21.49 22.76 -0.71
C VAL A 675 22.03 21.96 -1.90
N ALA A 676 21.91 22.51 -3.11
CA ALA A 676 22.53 21.97 -4.30
C ALA A 676 23.96 22.50 -4.46
N THR A 677 24.95 21.59 -4.59
CA THR A 677 26.34 21.94 -4.89
C THR A 677 26.63 22.03 -6.38
N ASN A 678 25.70 21.59 -7.23
CA ASN A 678 25.76 21.76 -8.67
C ASN A 678 24.38 22.20 -9.20
N ARG A 679 23.44 21.28 -9.43
CA ARG A 679 22.12 21.64 -9.98
C ARG A 679 20.99 20.84 -9.37
N VAL A 680 19.81 21.46 -9.29
CA VAL A 680 18.55 20.77 -9.05
C VAL A 680 17.57 21.08 -10.18
N GLY A 681 16.92 20.04 -10.69
CA GLY A 681 15.76 20.17 -11.55
C GLY A 681 14.50 19.80 -10.78
N LEU A 682 13.50 20.66 -10.79
CA LEU A 682 12.15 20.37 -10.31
C LEU A 682 11.29 20.12 -11.55
N ARG A 683 10.76 18.90 -11.73
CA ARG A 683 10.12 18.47 -12.98
C ARG A 683 8.81 17.76 -12.69
N TYR A 684 7.72 18.29 -13.21
CA TYR A 684 6.38 17.75 -13.03
C TYR A 684 5.69 17.46 -14.37
N GLY A 685 4.48 16.91 -14.32
CA GLY A 685 3.70 16.45 -15.48
C GLY A 685 2.52 17.38 -15.75
N ASP A 686 1.58 17.01 -16.61
CA ASP A 686 0.49 17.92 -17.01
C ASP A 686 -0.64 18.12 -15.94
N GLY A 687 -0.37 17.88 -14.67
CA GLY A 687 -1.35 18.01 -13.59
C GLY A 687 -1.32 19.39 -12.93
N ASP A 688 -2.40 19.82 -12.26
CA ASP A 688 -2.34 21.05 -11.45
C ASP A 688 -1.34 20.88 -10.28
N ASP A 689 -0.12 21.41 -10.42
CA ASP A 689 1.00 21.12 -9.54
C ASP A 689 1.33 22.27 -8.59
N THR A 690 1.72 21.93 -7.36
CA THR A 690 2.08 22.93 -6.34
C THR A 690 3.48 22.70 -5.79
N ILE A 691 4.38 23.66 -6.01
CA ILE A 691 5.76 23.65 -5.50
C ILE A 691 5.93 24.73 -4.43
N ASN A 692 6.15 24.32 -3.18
CA ASN A 692 6.45 25.21 -2.07
C ASN A 692 7.93 25.12 -1.68
N LEU A 693 8.69 26.18 -1.97
CA LEU A 693 10.08 26.36 -1.58
C LEU A 693 10.15 27.17 -0.29
N ASN A 694 10.15 26.47 0.84
CA ASN A 694 10.05 27.03 2.19
C ASN A 694 11.42 27.26 2.84
N GLY A 695 12.09 28.36 2.49
CA GLY A 695 13.20 28.96 3.22
C GLY A 695 14.50 28.15 3.26
N GLY A 696 15.63 28.84 3.26
CA GLY A 696 16.96 28.22 3.40
C GLY A 696 17.43 27.44 2.17
N ASN A 697 16.67 27.42 1.06
CA ASN A 697 17.03 26.67 -0.13
C ASN A 697 18.12 27.38 -0.96
N ILE A 698 19.10 26.60 -1.44
CA ILE A 698 20.12 26.98 -2.41
C ILE A 698 19.97 26.01 -3.59
N LEU A 699 19.29 26.43 -4.66
CA LEU A 699 18.89 25.55 -5.77
C LEU A 699 20.02 25.29 -6.77
N SER A 700 21.01 26.17 -6.83
CA SER A 700 22.20 25.99 -7.64
C SER A 700 23.39 26.64 -6.97
N LYS A 701 24.59 26.19 -7.33
CA LYS A 701 25.81 26.81 -6.84
C LYS A 701 25.97 28.20 -7.44
N ALA A 702 26.47 29.12 -6.62
CA ALA A 702 26.82 30.47 -7.02
C ALA A 702 28.13 30.52 -7.85
N ASP A 703 28.22 29.73 -8.92
CA ASP A 703 29.35 29.72 -9.86
C ASP A 703 28.89 29.57 -11.32
N ALA A 704 29.80 29.87 -12.26
CA ALA A 704 29.57 29.95 -13.71
C ALA A 704 29.09 28.66 -14.41
N SER A 705 29.02 27.52 -13.71
CA SER A 705 28.81 26.20 -14.34
C SER A 705 27.48 25.55 -13.97
N SER A 706 26.65 26.22 -13.17
CA SER A 706 25.54 25.58 -12.49
C SER A 706 24.23 26.36 -12.67
N TYR A 707 23.15 25.64 -12.94
CA TYR A 707 21.84 26.19 -13.29
C TYR A 707 20.76 25.28 -12.71
N ALA A 708 19.69 25.86 -12.15
CA ALA A 708 18.52 25.12 -11.72
C ALA A 708 17.37 25.29 -12.72
N ASP A 709 16.51 24.29 -12.82
CA ASP A 709 15.33 24.30 -13.68
C ASP A 709 14.09 23.93 -12.87
N ILE A 710 12.98 24.61 -13.13
CA ILE A 710 11.64 24.29 -12.65
C ILE A 710 10.75 24.21 -13.89
N ASP A 711 10.13 23.06 -14.08
CA ASP A 711 9.26 22.74 -15.21
C ASP A 711 8.03 22.05 -14.62
N THR A 712 6.87 22.70 -14.70
CA THR A 712 5.63 22.17 -14.12
C THR A 712 4.76 21.43 -15.11
N GLY A 713 5.07 21.43 -16.42
CA GLY A 713 4.15 20.89 -17.42
C GLY A 713 2.95 21.81 -17.65
N ASN A 714 1.92 21.33 -18.34
CA ASN A 714 0.65 22.08 -18.45
C ASN A 714 -0.19 21.91 -17.17
N GLY A 715 -1.19 22.75 -16.94
CA GLY A 715 -2.03 22.65 -15.75
C GLY A 715 -2.30 24.03 -15.16
N ASN A 716 -2.95 24.14 -14.00
CA ASN A 716 -2.96 25.41 -13.27
C ASN A 716 -1.99 25.30 -12.11
N ASP A 717 -0.74 25.70 -12.36
CA ASP A 717 0.37 25.44 -11.48
C ASP A 717 0.61 26.57 -10.49
N THR A 718 1.20 26.22 -9.34
CA THR A 718 1.52 27.17 -8.29
C THR A 718 2.94 26.96 -7.78
N ILE A 719 3.78 27.98 -7.88
CA ILE A 719 5.16 27.97 -7.37
C ILE A 719 5.32 29.07 -6.33
N ASN A 720 5.63 28.69 -5.09
CA ASN A 720 5.80 29.62 -3.96
C ASN A 720 7.24 29.59 -3.43
N PHE A 721 7.96 30.70 -3.55
CA PHE A 721 9.25 30.91 -2.90
C PHE A 721 9.05 31.65 -1.57
N ASN A 722 8.89 30.90 -0.48
CA ASN A 722 8.69 31.45 0.85
C ASN A 722 10.02 31.58 1.60
N GLY A 723 10.40 32.76 2.08
CA GLY A 723 11.62 32.95 2.89
C GLY A 723 12.92 33.04 2.08
N GLU A 724 14.05 32.63 2.68
CA GLU A 724 15.38 32.79 2.08
C GLU A 724 15.70 31.74 1.00
N ASN A 725 15.19 31.91 -0.22
CA ASN A 725 15.53 31.07 -1.37
C ASN A 725 16.62 31.71 -2.25
N LYS A 726 17.61 30.93 -2.69
CA LYS A 726 18.75 31.42 -3.48
C LYS A 726 19.02 30.52 -4.69
N SER A 727 19.34 31.14 -5.82
CA SER A 727 19.85 30.42 -7.00
C SER A 727 20.82 31.30 -7.78
N GLY A 728 21.90 30.70 -8.29
CA GLY A 728 22.81 31.35 -9.24
C GLY A 728 22.10 31.66 -10.55
N GLY A 729 21.70 30.62 -11.28
CA GLY A 729 20.81 30.71 -12.46
C GLY A 729 19.59 29.82 -12.29
N LEU A 730 18.46 30.25 -12.84
CA LEU A 730 17.18 29.57 -12.69
C LEU A 730 16.32 29.72 -13.96
N SER A 731 15.80 28.61 -14.49
CA SER A 731 14.64 28.61 -15.40
C SER A 731 13.41 28.25 -14.62
N ILE A 732 12.31 28.91 -14.93
CA ILE A 732 10.97 28.48 -14.61
C ILE A 732 10.17 28.47 -15.91
N ASP A 733 9.51 27.36 -16.19
CA ASP A 733 8.57 27.17 -17.29
C ASP A 733 7.31 26.50 -16.73
N THR A 734 6.16 27.14 -16.89
CA THR A 734 4.86 26.59 -16.44
C THR A 734 3.93 26.21 -17.59
N ALA A 735 4.41 26.27 -18.85
CA ALA A 735 3.65 25.90 -20.04
C ALA A 735 2.23 26.50 -20.12
N ASP A 736 1.23 25.79 -20.66
CA ASP A 736 -0.13 26.32 -20.79
C ASP A 736 -0.93 26.08 -19.50
N GLY A 737 -1.58 27.12 -18.99
CA GLY A 737 -2.13 27.11 -17.64
C GLY A 737 -2.68 28.45 -17.17
N ASN A 738 -3.47 28.48 -16.09
CA ASN A 738 -3.60 29.72 -15.32
C ASN A 738 -2.68 29.60 -14.11
N ASP A 739 -1.44 29.99 -14.29
CA ASP A 739 -0.36 29.69 -13.36
C ASP A 739 -0.14 30.82 -12.38
N THR A 740 0.44 30.47 -11.22
CA THR A 740 0.77 31.44 -10.18
C THR A 740 2.19 31.23 -9.69
N ILE A 741 3.06 32.23 -9.87
CA ILE A 741 4.40 32.25 -9.29
C ILE A 741 4.47 33.36 -8.25
N THR A 742 4.89 33.03 -7.03
CA THR A 742 5.10 34.00 -5.94
C THR A 742 6.52 33.97 -5.42
N PHE A 743 7.24 35.08 -5.58
CA PHE A 743 8.53 35.32 -4.95
C PHE A 743 8.36 36.10 -3.66
N GLY A 744 8.39 35.38 -2.53
CA GLY A 744 8.26 35.95 -1.20
C GLY A 744 9.52 36.65 -0.69
N ALA A 745 9.35 37.41 0.38
CA ALA A 745 10.43 38.17 1.03
C ALA A 745 11.63 37.28 1.41
N GLY A 746 12.85 37.74 1.08
CA GLY A 746 14.10 37.01 1.33
C GLY A 746 14.62 36.22 0.13
N THR A 747 13.80 36.02 -0.91
CA THR A 747 14.20 35.34 -2.15
C THR A 747 15.20 36.20 -2.93
N THR A 748 16.34 35.61 -3.31
CA THR A 748 17.40 36.29 -4.08
C THR A 748 17.88 35.39 -5.22
N LEU A 749 17.55 35.75 -6.45
CA LEU A 749 17.83 34.94 -7.64
C LEU A 749 18.70 35.72 -8.63
N GLY A 750 19.58 35.01 -9.35
CA GLY A 750 20.40 35.60 -10.38
C GLY A 750 21.62 36.35 -9.84
N GLY A 751 22.44 36.89 -10.76
CA GLY A 751 23.57 37.75 -10.43
C GLY A 751 24.83 37.47 -11.23
N THR A 752 25.93 38.09 -10.80
CA THR A 752 27.27 37.89 -11.37
C THR A 752 28.17 37.09 -10.46
N PHE A 753 28.86 36.12 -11.06
CA PHE A 753 29.73 35.19 -10.38
C PHE A 753 31.08 35.14 -11.10
N MET A 754 32.15 34.91 -10.34
CA MET A 754 33.48 34.69 -10.89
C MET A 754 33.62 33.23 -11.28
N SER A 755 33.91 32.95 -12.55
CA SER A 755 34.19 31.59 -13.02
C SER A 755 35.54 31.08 -12.50
N SER A 756 35.80 29.77 -12.65
CA SER A 756 37.10 29.15 -12.38
C SER A 756 38.26 29.78 -13.16
N ASP A 757 37.95 30.37 -14.32
CA ASP A 757 38.91 31.04 -15.20
C ASP A 757 39.05 32.55 -14.88
N ASN A 758 38.51 33.01 -13.74
CA ASN A 758 38.46 34.41 -13.31
C ASN A 758 37.68 35.35 -14.28
N ASN A 759 36.71 34.83 -15.03
CA ASN A 759 35.81 35.64 -15.84
C ASN A 759 34.53 35.97 -15.05
N LEU A 760 34.02 37.19 -15.21
CA LEU A 760 32.71 37.56 -14.66
C LEU A 760 31.61 36.98 -15.55
N VAL A 761 30.84 36.03 -15.02
CA VAL A 761 29.73 35.36 -15.69
C VAL A 761 28.43 35.79 -15.03
N SER A 762 27.47 36.23 -15.84
CA SER A 762 26.13 36.58 -15.38
C SER A 762 25.20 35.41 -15.63
N HIS A 763 24.52 34.92 -14.60
CA HIS A 763 23.42 33.97 -14.80
C HIS A 763 22.12 34.72 -14.96
N SER A 764 21.30 34.24 -15.89
CA SER A 764 19.94 34.72 -16.07
C SER A 764 18.98 33.98 -15.15
N VAL A 765 17.92 34.68 -14.80
CA VAL A 765 16.68 34.07 -14.35
C VAL A 765 15.72 34.13 -15.54
N GLY A 766 15.29 32.99 -16.06
CA GLY A 766 14.26 32.92 -17.09
C GLY A 766 12.95 32.50 -16.45
N ILE A 767 11.87 33.21 -16.73
CA ILE A 767 10.51 32.85 -16.29
C ILE A 767 9.63 32.92 -17.53
N GLY A 768 9.06 31.78 -17.93
CA GLY A 768 8.02 31.70 -18.95
C GLY A 768 6.75 31.12 -18.31
N MET A 769 5.60 31.78 -18.55
CA MET A 769 4.30 31.33 -18.02
C MET A 769 3.33 30.84 -19.11
N GLY A 770 3.72 30.91 -20.38
CA GLY A 770 3.02 30.26 -21.49
C GLY A 770 1.65 30.87 -21.81
N ALA A 771 0.60 30.06 -21.88
CA ALA A 771 -0.73 30.54 -22.30
C ALA A 771 -1.79 30.30 -21.22
N GLY A 772 -2.52 31.36 -20.88
CA GLY A 772 -3.65 31.40 -19.95
C GLY A 772 -3.60 32.70 -19.14
N ASN A 773 -4.39 32.83 -18.07
CA ASN A 773 -4.41 34.08 -17.31
C ASN A 773 -3.51 33.94 -16.08
N ASP A 774 -2.27 34.38 -16.25
CA ASP A 774 -1.20 34.08 -15.32
C ASP A 774 -1.01 35.16 -14.25
N ILE A 775 -0.47 34.75 -13.10
CA ILE A 775 -0.20 35.64 -11.97
C ILE A 775 1.26 35.51 -11.53
N LEU A 776 1.99 36.61 -11.64
CA LEU A 776 3.34 36.74 -11.10
C LEU A 776 3.38 37.74 -9.94
N ASN A 777 3.74 37.28 -8.75
CA ASN A 777 3.94 38.12 -7.58
C ASN A 777 5.42 38.22 -7.24
N ILE A 778 5.99 39.42 -7.24
CA ILE A 778 7.34 39.71 -6.72
C ILE A 778 7.16 40.55 -5.47
N GLU A 779 7.16 39.90 -4.30
CA GLU A 779 6.86 40.56 -3.04
C GLU A 779 7.99 41.48 -2.57
N LYS A 780 7.64 42.38 -1.65
CA LYS A 780 8.60 43.28 -1.02
C LYS A 780 9.72 42.49 -0.34
N GLY A 781 10.95 42.76 -0.74
CA GLY A 781 12.15 42.10 -0.21
C GLY A 781 12.57 40.85 -0.96
N ALA A 782 11.86 40.44 -2.02
CA ALA A 782 12.39 39.56 -3.05
C ALA A 782 13.27 40.36 -4.02
N VAL A 783 14.34 39.75 -4.54
CA VAL A 783 15.27 40.38 -5.49
C VAL A 783 15.59 39.40 -6.62
N LEU A 784 15.21 39.75 -7.84
CA LEU A 784 15.52 39.03 -9.08
C LEU A 784 16.52 39.85 -9.89
N LYS A 785 17.64 39.24 -10.28
CA LYS A 785 18.72 39.87 -11.05
C LYS A 785 18.89 39.22 -12.40
N ASN A 786 19.09 40.06 -13.44
CA ASN A 786 19.24 39.57 -14.82
C ASN A 786 18.08 38.64 -15.21
N ALA A 787 16.86 39.04 -14.84
CA ALA A 787 15.66 38.24 -15.00
C ALA A 787 14.92 38.63 -16.29
N GLY A 788 14.73 37.67 -17.19
CA GLY A 788 13.80 37.79 -18.32
C GLY A 788 12.50 37.08 -17.95
N ILE A 789 11.40 37.81 -18.03
CA ILE A 789 10.06 37.33 -17.68
C ILE A 789 9.18 37.49 -18.91
N GLU A 790 8.57 36.40 -19.34
CA GLU A 790 7.63 36.32 -20.47
C GLU A 790 6.33 35.74 -19.89
N MET A 791 5.28 36.56 -19.79
CA MET A 791 3.98 36.10 -19.27
C MET A 791 3.29 35.23 -20.33
N GLY A 792 3.02 35.79 -21.52
CA GLY A 792 2.70 35.02 -22.71
C GLY A 792 1.35 35.39 -23.30
N ASP A 793 0.47 34.42 -23.59
CA ASP A 793 -0.84 34.70 -24.18
C ASP A 793 -1.96 34.57 -23.13
N GLY A 794 -2.72 35.63 -22.88
CA GLY A 794 -3.88 35.63 -21.98
C GLY A 794 -3.99 36.94 -21.22
N ASN A 795 -4.87 37.08 -20.21
CA ASN A 795 -4.94 38.35 -19.46
C ASN A 795 -4.15 38.22 -18.17
N ASP A 796 -2.91 38.65 -18.22
CA ASP A 796 -1.92 38.37 -17.18
C ASP A 796 -1.85 39.47 -16.13
N VAL A 797 -1.41 39.08 -14.92
CA VAL A 797 -1.27 39.98 -13.77
C VAL A 797 0.13 39.88 -13.16
N VAL A 798 0.87 40.98 -13.18
CA VAL A 798 2.17 41.10 -12.51
C VAL A 798 2.08 42.07 -11.33
N ASN A 799 2.34 41.58 -10.12
CA ASN A 799 2.43 42.38 -8.90
C ASN A 799 3.89 42.60 -8.49
N LEU A 800 4.48 43.72 -8.92
CA LEU A 800 5.87 44.06 -8.65
C LEU A 800 6.00 44.97 -7.42
N ASN A 801 6.35 44.38 -6.28
CA ASN A 801 6.62 45.07 -5.01
C ASN A 801 8.07 44.92 -4.53
N GLY A 802 8.82 43.97 -5.09
CA GLY A 802 10.23 43.69 -4.79
C GLY A 802 11.20 44.34 -5.78
N GLY A 803 12.41 43.77 -5.86
CA GLY A 803 13.49 44.26 -6.69
C GLY A 803 13.65 43.47 -7.98
N LEU A 804 13.54 44.14 -9.11
CA LEU A 804 13.96 43.71 -10.43
C LEU A 804 15.27 44.46 -10.77
N GLU A 805 16.39 43.89 -10.34
CA GLU A 805 17.68 44.59 -10.28
C GLU A 805 18.62 44.21 -11.43
N LYS A 806 19.60 45.07 -11.71
CA LYS A 806 20.71 44.74 -12.61
C LYS A 806 21.78 43.90 -11.90
N ALA A 807 22.35 42.94 -12.63
CA ALA A 807 23.62 42.31 -12.30
C ALA A 807 24.78 43.09 -12.95
N GLY A 808 26.02 42.86 -12.51
CA GLY A 808 27.17 43.37 -13.26
C GLY A 808 27.13 42.84 -14.70
N GLY A 809 27.44 43.68 -15.70
CA GLY A 809 27.55 43.18 -17.07
C GLY A 809 28.66 42.14 -17.17
N GLY A 810 28.31 40.91 -17.56
CA GLY A 810 29.23 39.79 -17.75
C GLY A 810 29.58 39.60 -19.23
N MET A 811 30.43 38.61 -19.54
CA MET A 811 30.90 38.37 -20.90
C MET A 811 29.79 37.98 -21.91
N TYR A 812 28.62 37.52 -21.42
CA TYR A 812 27.55 36.92 -22.23
C TYR A 812 26.15 37.56 -22.06
N SER A 813 25.96 38.48 -21.10
CA SER A 813 24.69 39.22 -20.94
C SER A 813 24.99 40.64 -20.43
N PRO A 814 24.26 41.67 -20.90
CA PRO A 814 24.36 43.02 -20.34
C PRO A 814 23.87 43.10 -18.88
N GLY A 815 23.27 42.04 -18.33
CA GLY A 815 22.96 41.91 -16.90
C GLY A 815 21.70 42.67 -16.48
N VAL A 816 20.74 42.90 -17.39
CA VAL A 816 19.52 43.65 -17.09
C VAL A 816 18.33 42.73 -17.01
N SER A 817 17.34 43.15 -16.25
CA SER A 817 16.07 42.46 -16.10
C SER A 817 14.99 43.13 -16.94
N ALA A 818 14.01 42.36 -17.42
CA ALA A 818 12.89 42.82 -18.23
C ALA A 818 11.66 41.91 -18.09
N ILE A 819 10.49 42.47 -18.37
CA ILE A 819 9.16 41.84 -18.36
C ILE A 819 8.50 42.13 -19.70
N ASP A 820 8.05 41.08 -20.38
CA ASP A 820 7.13 41.13 -21.52
C ASP A 820 5.81 40.50 -21.09
N LEU A 821 4.73 41.27 -21.18
CA LEU A 821 3.38 40.82 -20.84
C LEU A 821 2.75 40.00 -21.97
N GLY A 822 3.20 40.16 -23.22
CA GLY A 822 2.76 39.30 -24.33
C GLY A 822 1.44 39.74 -24.97
N SER A 823 0.48 38.84 -25.15
CA SER A 823 -0.79 39.12 -25.83
C SER A 823 -1.96 39.06 -24.85
N GLY A 824 -2.82 40.07 -24.82
CA GLY A 824 -4.03 40.05 -24.01
C GLY A 824 -4.40 41.42 -23.46
N ASN A 825 -5.12 41.46 -22.34
CA ASN A 825 -5.37 42.73 -21.64
C ASN A 825 -4.70 42.64 -20.28
N ASP A 826 -3.42 42.98 -20.26
CA ASP A 826 -2.55 42.65 -19.15
C ASP A 826 -2.53 43.77 -18.11
N ILE A 827 -2.18 43.41 -16.87
CA ILE A 827 -2.08 44.33 -15.76
C ILE A 827 -0.73 44.16 -15.08
N ILE A 828 0.04 45.24 -15.00
CA ILE A 828 1.20 45.30 -14.11
C ILE A 828 1.02 46.35 -13.03
N HIS A 829 1.01 45.91 -11.78
CA HIS A 829 1.03 46.73 -10.59
C HIS A 829 2.47 46.99 -10.14
N ILE A 830 2.87 48.25 -10.07
CA ILE A 830 4.19 48.66 -9.57
C ILE A 830 4.03 49.35 -8.22
N GLY A 831 4.43 48.63 -7.17
CA GLY A 831 4.40 49.10 -5.80
C GLY A 831 5.37 50.24 -5.54
N LYS A 832 5.07 51.10 -4.56
CA LYS A 832 5.91 52.25 -4.17
C LYS A 832 7.35 51.89 -3.75
N ASP A 833 7.54 50.66 -3.27
CA ASP A 833 8.81 50.13 -2.78
C ASP A 833 9.52 49.26 -3.84
N ALA A 834 8.93 49.11 -5.02
CA ALA A 834 9.50 48.36 -6.11
C ALA A 834 10.81 49.01 -6.58
N VAL A 835 11.81 48.17 -6.84
CA VAL A 835 13.08 48.61 -7.42
C VAL A 835 13.16 48.08 -8.83
N VAL A 836 13.16 48.96 -9.83
CA VAL A 836 13.36 48.60 -11.23
C VAL A 836 14.71 49.15 -11.66
N ASN A 837 15.52 48.33 -12.35
CA ASN A 837 16.82 48.72 -12.89
C ASN A 837 16.75 49.99 -13.76
N ASP A 838 17.85 50.74 -13.76
CA ASP A 838 18.07 51.98 -14.51
C ASP A 838 18.51 51.74 -15.98
N ASP A 839 19.04 50.54 -16.26
CA ASP A 839 19.50 50.08 -17.57
C ASP A 839 18.54 49.02 -18.15
N ALA A 840 18.28 49.07 -19.46
CA ALA A 840 17.24 48.28 -20.11
C ALA A 840 17.72 47.55 -21.37
N MET A 841 17.13 46.37 -21.62
CA MET A 841 17.21 45.61 -22.88
C MET A 841 15.95 45.85 -23.72
N SER A 842 15.93 45.52 -25.01
CA SER A 842 14.74 45.67 -25.85
C SER A 842 14.39 44.33 -26.49
N PHE A 843 13.12 43.91 -26.43
CA PHE A 843 12.58 42.70 -27.10
C PHE A 843 12.45 42.82 -28.64
N ARG A 844 13.02 43.86 -29.25
CA ARG A 844 12.90 44.10 -30.71
C ARG A 844 13.63 43.01 -31.49
N GLY A 845 12.93 42.20 -32.29
CA GLY A 845 13.55 41.27 -33.25
C GLY A 845 13.22 39.79 -33.04
N GLY A 846 12.32 39.48 -32.11
CA GLY A 846 12.02 38.11 -31.70
C GLY A 846 12.97 37.61 -30.61
N PRO A 847 12.83 36.34 -30.20
CA PRO A 847 13.62 35.74 -29.14
C PRO A 847 15.12 35.95 -29.35
N GLY A 848 15.82 36.49 -28.35
CA GLY A 848 17.29 36.60 -28.33
C GLY A 848 17.92 37.84 -28.98
N HIS A 849 17.17 38.90 -29.31
CA HIS A 849 17.75 40.16 -29.82
C HIS A 849 18.11 41.15 -28.68
N LEU A 850 19.32 41.73 -28.71
CA LEU A 850 19.88 42.54 -27.60
C LEU A 850 20.19 43.98 -28.07
N GLU A 851 19.45 44.99 -27.58
CA GLU A 851 19.79 46.42 -27.76
C GLU A 851 20.00 47.12 -26.40
N ARG A 852 20.95 48.07 -26.34
CA ARG A 852 21.24 48.88 -25.13
C ARG A 852 20.30 50.09 -25.04
N GLY A 853 19.68 50.29 -23.88
CA GLY A 853 18.82 51.45 -23.58
C GLY A 853 17.34 51.22 -23.90
N GLY A 854 16.88 49.97 -23.80
CA GLY A 854 15.55 49.51 -24.22
C GLY A 854 14.41 49.69 -23.21
N ILE A 855 13.41 48.82 -23.32
CA ILE A 855 12.19 48.78 -22.52
C ILE A 855 12.32 47.66 -21.49
N ILE A 856 12.13 47.99 -20.23
CA ILE A 856 12.16 47.02 -19.12
C ILE A 856 10.80 46.36 -18.96
N ILE A 857 9.71 47.09 -19.23
CA ILE A 857 8.34 46.61 -19.06
C ILE A 857 7.56 46.87 -20.34
N GLN A 858 7.13 45.81 -21.00
CA GLN A 858 6.38 45.87 -22.25
C GLN A 858 4.97 45.31 -22.06
N GLY A 859 3.96 46.11 -22.44
CA GLY A 859 2.54 45.70 -22.42
C GLY A 859 2.18 44.70 -23.51
N GLY A 860 2.81 44.82 -24.68
CA GLY A 860 2.61 43.85 -25.75
C GLY A 860 1.37 44.16 -26.59
N ALA A 861 0.52 43.17 -26.81
CA ALA A 861 -0.60 43.24 -27.72
C ALA A 861 -1.95 43.13 -27.00
N GLY A 862 -2.63 44.27 -26.82
CA GLY A 862 -4.06 44.33 -26.59
C GLY A 862 -4.45 45.63 -25.92
N THR A 863 -5.06 45.58 -24.72
CA THR A 863 -5.38 46.79 -23.96
C THR A 863 -4.77 46.71 -22.57
N ASP A 864 -3.53 47.15 -22.47
CA ASP A 864 -2.69 46.86 -21.31
C ASP A 864 -2.74 47.99 -20.29
N THR A 865 -2.72 47.61 -19.01
CA THR A 865 -2.85 48.50 -17.86
C THR A 865 -1.59 48.54 -17.03
N LEU A 866 -1.01 49.74 -16.93
CA LEU A 866 0.04 50.06 -15.96
C LEU A 866 -0.60 50.67 -14.71
N ASP A 867 -0.52 50.00 -13.56
CA ASP A 867 -1.01 50.49 -12.28
C ASP A 867 0.16 50.98 -11.41
N LEU A 868 0.12 52.23 -10.96
CA LEU A 868 1.24 52.90 -10.30
C LEU A 868 0.90 53.35 -8.87
N ALA A 869 1.70 52.89 -7.91
CA ALA A 869 1.72 53.38 -6.53
C ALA A 869 2.91 54.32 -6.23
N GLY A 870 3.78 54.60 -7.21
CA GLY A 870 4.98 55.44 -7.06
C GLY A 870 5.51 55.98 -8.39
N ASN A 871 6.66 56.65 -8.37
CA ASN A 871 7.27 57.21 -9.58
C ASN A 871 8.08 56.13 -10.33
N ILE A 872 7.82 55.97 -11.62
CA ILE A 872 8.60 55.14 -12.55
C ILE A 872 9.28 56.02 -13.61
N ASP A 873 10.42 55.59 -14.12
CA ASP A 873 11.01 56.16 -15.34
C ASP A 873 10.27 55.62 -16.57
N PHE A 874 9.35 56.41 -17.12
CA PHE A 874 8.56 56.04 -18.29
C PHE A 874 9.40 55.80 -19.55
N SER A 875 10.67 56.24 -19.61
CA SER A 875 11.55 55.87 -20.72
C SER A 875 11.80 54.37 -20.84
N LYS A 876 11.48 53.62 -19.78
CA LYS A 876 11.68 52.17 -19.63
C LYS A 876 10.41 51.34 -19.82
N VAL A 877 9.30 51.99 -20.17
CA VAL A 877 8.00 51.35 -20.32
C VAL A 877 7.48 51.56 -21.74
N ALA A 878 6.78 50.58 -22.30
CA ALA A 878 6.10 50.70 -23.59
C ALA A 878 4.91 49.75 -23.71
N GLY A 879 4.01 50.04 -24.66
CA GLY A 879 2.91 49.15 -25.02
C GLY A 879 1.67 49.25 -24.12
N PHE A 880 1.42 50.38 -23.45
CA PHE A 880 0.28 50.51 -22.53
C PHE A 880 -0.77 51.50 -23.04
N GLU A 881 -2.01 51.06 -23.15
CA GLU A 881 -3.19 51.89 -23.48
C GLU A 881 -3.76 52.58 -22.23
N LYS A 882 -3.55 51.98 -21.05
CA LYS A 882 -4.18 52.43 -19.81
C LYS A 882 -3.15 52.64 -18.69
N LEU A 883 -3.32 53.73 -17.97
CA LEU A 883 -2.63 54.04 -16.73
C LEU A 883 -3.68 54.13 -15.61
N THR A 884 -3.47 53.46 -14.50
CA THR A 884 -4.29 53.63 -13.30
C THR A 884 -3.43 54.22 -12.19
N LEU A 885 -3.91 55.32 -11.60
CA LEU A 885 -3.29 55.96 -10.45
C LEU A 885 -3.99 55.52 -9.18
N GLY A 886 -3.20 55.28 -8.14
CA GLY A 886 -3.73 55.11 -6.80
C GLY A 886 -4.39 53.77 -6.51
N GLY A 887 -4.28 52.75 -7.37
CA GLY A 887 -4.91 51.42 -7.21
C GLY A 887 -5.26 51.01 -5.77
N SER A 888 -4.27 50.69 -4.93
CA SER A 888 -4.44 50.39 -3.49
C SER A 888 -3.95 51.52 -2.55
N GLN A 889 -3.62 52.70 -3.08
CA GLN A 889 -2.92 53.80 -2.38
C GLN A 889 -3.50 55.17 -2.75
N ASN A 890 -3.80 56.04 -1.77
CA ASN A 890 -4.50 57.31 -2.07
C ASN A 890 -3.59 58.53 -2.31
N ASN A 891 -4.01 59.40 -3.25
CA ASN A 891 -3.44 60.71 -3.58
C ASN A 891 -2.09 60.65 -4.33
N VAL A 892 -2.01 59.82 -5.37
CA VAL A 892 -0.84 59.71 -6.24
C VAL A 892 -0.73 60.97 -7.13
N THR A 893 0.49 61.51 -7.26
CA THR A 893 0.78 62.64 -8.16
C THR A 893 1.63 62.17 -9.34
N LEU A 894 1.06 62.25 -10.54
CA LEU A 894 1.71 61.90 -11.80
C LEU A 894 2.13 63.17 -12.55
N ASN A 895 3.36 63.21 -13.05
CA ASN A 895 3.83 64.25 -13.96
C ASN A 895 4.15 63.62 -15.32
N LEU A 896 3.46 64.03 -16.38
CA LEU A 896 3.62 63.51 -17.74
C LEU A 896 4.16 64.59 -18.69
N THR A 897 5.27 64.28 -19.34
CA THR A 897 5.76 65.00 -20.51
C THR A 897 5.24 64.35 -21.80
N LEU A 898 5.40 65.03 -22.95
CA LEU A 898 5.11 64.42 -24.26
C LEU A 898 5.97 63.16 -24.50
N ASP A 899 7.23 63.19 -24.09
CA ASP A 899 8.14 62.04 -24.23
C ASP A 899 7.66 60.86 -23.37
N ASP A 900 7.14 61.10 -22.17
CA ASP A 900 6.60 60.03 -21.33
C ASP A 900 5.42 59.33 -22.01
N VAL A 901 4.47 60.10 -22.56
CA VAL A 901 3.32 59.53 -23.29
C VAL A 901 3.77 58.77 -24.54
N LEU A 902 4.76 59.30 -25.27
CA LEU A 902 5.37 58.63 -26.42
C LEU A 902 6.04 57.31 -26.05
N ASN A 903 6.60 57.21 -24.84
CA ASN A 903 7.24 56.01 -24.37
C ASN A 903 6.19 54.99 -23.94
N ILE A 904 5.22 55.39 -23.11
CA ILE A 904 4.13 54.54 -22.60
C ILE A 904 3.34 53.92 -23.75
N THR A 905 2.84 54.73 -24.71
CA THR A 905 1.99 54.25 -25.81
C THR A 905 2.79 53.74 -27.01
N ARG A 906 4.08 53.44 -26.83
CA ARG A 906 4.95 53.06 -27.94
C ARG A 906 4.59 51.67 -28.46
N GLY A 907 4.16 51.61 -29.72
CA GLY A 907 3.76 50.35 -30.38
C GLY A 907 2.24 50.21 -30.53
N ASN A 908 1.48 51.00 -29.78
CA ASN A 908 0.02 50.97 -29.77
C ASN A 908 -0.55 51.51 -31.08
N ALA A 909 -1.62 50.88 -31.58
CA ALA A 909 -2.22 51.24 -32.87
C ALA A 909 -2.85 52.65 -32.89
N ASN A 910 -3.38 53.11 -31.75
CA ASN A 910 -4.21 54.33 -31.67
C ASN A 910 -3.51 55.53 -31.01
N ASN A 911 -2.29 55.37 -30.46
CA ASN A 911 -1.57 56.42 -29.71
C ASN A 911 -2.43 57.14 -28.64
N THR A 912 -3.36 56.41 -28.02
CA THR A 912 -4.26 56.91 -26.98
C THR A 912 -3.85 56.33 -25.63
N LEU A 913 -3.66 57.19 -24.63
CA LEU A 913 -3.44 56.81 -23.24
C LEU A 913 -4.65 57.21 -22.40
N ARG A 914 -5.29 56.24 -21.75
CA ARG A 914 -6.37 56.50 -20.79
C ARG A 914 -5.83 56.50 -19.37
N ILE A 915 -6.14 57.53 -18.60
CA ILE A 915 -5.71 57.68 -17.21
C ILE A 915 -6.93 57.60 -16.29
N ASP A 916 -6.96 56.53 -15.51
CA ASP A 916 -7.90 56.29 -14.42
C ASP A 916 -7.22 56.58 -13.07
N GLY A 917 -8.01 56.70 -12.01
CA GLY A 917 -7.57 56.77 -10.63
C GLY A 917 -8.72 57.17 -9.71
N GLU A 918 -8.41 57.63 -8.50
CA GLU A 918 -9.41 57.99 -7.49
C GLU A 918 -9.42 59.48 -7.13
N SER A 919 -10.49 59.93 -6.46
CA SER A 919 -10.65 61.34 -6.11
C SER A 919 -9.56 61.78 -5.13
N GLY A 920 -8.73 62.73 -5.55
CA GLY A 920 -7.56 63.21 -4.80
C GLY A 920 -6.24 62.94 -5.49
N ASP A 921 -6.22 62.09 -6.52
CA ASP A 921 -5.06 61.91 -7.39
C ASP A 921 -4.88 63.12 -8.33
N HIS A 922 -3.62 63.43 -8.62
CA HIS A 922 -3.22 64.60 -9.40
C HIS A 922 -2.47 64.20 -10.66
N VAL A 923 -2.90 64.71 -11.82
CA VAL A 923 -2.23 64.49 -13.11
C VAL A 923 -1.76 65.84 -13.66
N HIS A 924 -0.45 66.06 -13.68
CA HIS A 924 0.16 67.23 -14.31
C HIS A 924 0.70 66.86 -15.69
N MET A 925 0.23 67.54 -16.73
CA MET A 925 0.64 67.29 -18.12
C MET A 925 1.41 68.48 -18.70
N SER A 926 2.28 68.22 -19.67
CA SER A 926 2.93 69.29 -20.45
C SER A 926 1.90 70.24 -21.08
N SER A 927 2.24 71.52 -21.19
CA SER A 927 1.43 72.54 -21.90
C SER A 927 1.24 72.24 -23.39
N ASP A 928 1.95 71.25 -23.93
CA ASP A 928 1.84 70.80 -25.33
C ASP A 928 0.50 70.11 -25.62
N PHE A 929 -0.21 69.65 -24.57
CA PHE A 929 -1.50 69.00 -24.68
C PHE A 929 -2.65 70.02 -24.60
N GLY A 930 -3.41 70.15 -25.69
CA GLY A 930 -4.58 71.02 -25.75
C GLY A 930 -5.83 70.32 -25.17
N PRO A 931 -6.58 70.98 -24.27
CA PRO A 931 -7.80 70.39 -23.71
C PRO A 931 -8.91 70.28 -24.75
N GLY A 932 -9.59 69.16 -24.75
CA GLY A 932 -10.78 68.85 -25.54
C GLY A 932 -12.08 68.96 -24.72
N VAL A 933 -13.11 68.26 -25.16
CA VAL A 933 -14.40 68.20 -24.46
C VAL A 933 -14.45 66.98 -23.53
N SER A 934 -15.06 67.13 -22.36
CA SER A 934 -15.42 66.00 -21.51
C SER A 934 -16.60 65.24 -22.15
N SER A 935 -16.46 63.93 -22.26
CA SER A 935 -17.49 63.03 -22.78
C SER A 935 -17.31 61.64 -22.16
N GLY A 936 -18.41 61.04 -21.68
CA GLY A 936 -18.36 59.68 -21.11
C GLY A 936 -17.61 59.56 -19.78
N GLY A 937 -17.38 60.67 -19.07
CA GLY A 937 -16.65 60.70 -17.79
C GLY A 937 -15.14 60.94 -17.91
N TYR A 938 -14.66 61.28 -19.11
CA TYR A 938 -13.26 61.57 -19.41
C TYR A 938 -13.13 62.91 -20.14
N THR A 939 -12.12 63.68 -19.78
CA THR A 939 -11.66 64.86 -20.52
C THR A 939 -10.52 64.47 -21.44
N THR A 940 -10.67 64.76 -22.73
CA THR A 940 -9.66 64.47 -23.76
C THR A 940 -8.61 65.57 -23.83
N PHE A 941 -7.36 65.21 -24.07
CA PHE A 941 -6.25 66.12 -24.33
C PHE A 941 -5.49 65.64 -25.56
N THR A 942 -5.20 66.53 -26.50
CA THR A 942 -4.55 66.12 -27.77
C THR A 942 -3.33 66.94 -28.09
N THR A 943 -2.36 66.31 -28.74
CA THR A 943 -1.19 66.98 -29.31
C THR A 943 -0.70 66.23 -30.55
N THR A 944 0.11 66.89 -31.37
CA THR A 944 0.65 66.32 -32.60
C THR A 944 2.17 66.37 -32.58
N SER A 945 2.82 65.22 -32.74
CA SER A 945 4.27 65.11 -32.93
C SER A 945 4.54 64.44 -34.28
N GLY A 946 5.14 65.17 -35.22
CA GLY A 946 5.31 64.72 -36.59
C GLY A 946 3.97 64.52 -37.33
N THR A 947 3.71 63.31 -37.85
CA THR A 947 2.45 62.93 -38.52
C THR A 947 1.43 62.28 -37.59
N ASN A 948 1.79 62.03 -36.32
CA ASN A 948 0.97 61.26 -35.39
C ASN A 948 0.25 62.21 -34.42
N THR A 949 -1.01 61.89 -34.14
CA THR A 949 -1.81 62.56 -33.11
C THR A 949 -1.83 61.67 -31.88
N PHE A 950 -1.53 62.24 -30.72
CA PHE A 950 -1.54 61.57 -29.41
C PHE A 950 -2.72 62.09 -28.62
N THR A 951 -3.45 61.18 -27.98
CA THR A 951 -4.62 61.51 -27.18
C THR A 951 -4.41 61.01 -25.76
N ILE A 952 -4.64 61.86 -24.75
CA ILE A 952 -4.76 61.45 -23.36
C ILE A 952 -6.23 61.61 -22.95
N GLU A 953 -6.81 60.58 -22.36
CA GLU A 953 -8.15 60.62 -21.78
C GLU A 953 -8.04 60.56 -20.26
N VAL A 954 -8.29 61.67 -19.57
CA VAL A 954 -8.16 61.74 -18.10
C VAL A 954 -9.55 61.68 -17.47
N LYS A 955 -9.75 60.78 -16.51
CA LYS A 955 -11.02 60.61 -15.80
C LYS A 955 -11.40 61.88 -15.04
N ASP A 956 -12.64 62.37 -15.20
CA ASP A 956 -13.09 63.69 -14.72
C ASP A 956 -13.03 63.87 -13.18
N GLU A 957 -12.87 62.78 -12.42
CA GLU A 957 -12.74 62.82 -10.95
C GLU A 957 -11.31 63.10 -10.45
N LEU A 958 -10.32 63.02 -11.34
CA LEU A 958 -8.93 63.36 -11.08
C LEU A 958 -8.73 64.88 -11.09
N VAL A 959 -7.68 65.37 -10.42
CA VAL A 959 -7.30 66.80 -10.48
C VAL A 959 -6.20 67.00 -11.51
N PHE A 960 -6.47 67.74 -12.60
CA PHE A 960 -5.52 67.94 -13.70
C PHE A 960 -5.52 69.36 -14.28
#